data_AF-A0A847DHB5-F1
#
_entry.id   AF-A0A847DHB5-F1
#
_cell.length_a   1.000
_cell.length_b   1.000
_cell.length_c   1.000
_cell.angle_alpha   90.00
_cell.angle_beta   90.00
_cell.angle_gamma   90.00
#
_symmetry.space_group_name_H-M   'P 1'
#
loop_
_entity.id
_entity.type
_entity.pdbx_description
1 polymer ?
#
loop_
_entity_poly.entity_id
_entity_poly.type
_entity_poly.pdbx_seq_one_letter_code
_entity_poly.pdbx_strand_id
1 'polypeptide(L)'
;MDYQDFPKKEKQKFQHFYSEIKNDSKFKIQNSKLSKDIPNLLIYQDSSGGENWQSLNHVNRDNEVKTSFRGYKLLEGGMVARSDTGESNNLELSAKSIADGCSGMKIIKEGFRANPILTLHSSRFTIGGSIQHFWQNFPKALSVKENILQVKLFPEEFNDVFELQGGEQKTHTFFINFLCSEEKNDMSLGWIQNPLVPCSSPEYYLNTKAIPFLISKKNNPDKDILTLLDSAIRGNNTFFKRREIIDEYGWRNFGELYADHEAVNQKSEKPLVSHYNNQYDCLNGFLFQFFQTGESKWFLIADQLCSHIKDIDIYHTKHDRLEFNNGMFWHTEHYIDARTATHRCYSRHHAEQRNMAYYGGGPALSHNYASGLLLHYFLTGSATSSVSVQELAGFVESNIGIDDTFSNKIIKGAKRIKARLTRFRLPGMVEIEKVYNLNGPSRASGNALTALLDAWALTDDYIYLKTAHSLILRCISPEDDIPSMELLDRENRWMYTVFMQALGKFLDLKTDHEQFDAYWHYAKKSLLHYAEWIAVNEYPYLDKPEQLEFPNETWAAQEIRKCNVLLYAAKYANQDKKDLYLEKADFFFKKAIEQFNTFDTRTLTRPLVLIMQNAGMHAYAGVNAISFKTQTGNTVSDEKIQVISSKKSIIKLLNIKTFRFELEIIKCKLRALFH
;
A
#
# COMPACT_ATOMS: atom_id res chain seq x y z
N MET A 1 30.86 -5.81 10.95
CA MET A 1 31.25 -5.41 12.32
C MET A 1 30.54 -6.34 13.26
N ASP A 2 31.28 -7.01 14.12
CA ASP A 2 30.72 -7.89 15.14
C ASP A 2 30.06 -7.03 16.23
N TYR A 3 29.08 -7.53 16.98
CA TYR A 3 28.41 -6.77 18.04
C TYR A 3 29.42 -6.22 19.07
N GLN A 4 30.55 -6.91 19.23
CA GLN A 4 31.68 -6.52 20.06
C GLN A 4 32.31 -5.18 19.64
N ASP A 5 32.21 -4.78 18.36
CA ASP A 5 32.87 -3.60 17.81
C ASP A 5 32.06 -2.29 18.01
N PHE A 6 30.80 -2.39 18.45
CA PHE A 6 29.96 -1.20 18.63
C PHE A 6 30.40 -0.33 19.82
N PRO A 7 30.38 1.01 19.68
CA PRO A 7 30.61 1.94 20.79
C PRO A 7 29.63 1.67 21.94
N LYS A 8 30.14 1.72 23.18
CA LYS A 8 29.38 1.42 24.41
C LYS A 8 28.05 2.18 24.53
N LYS A 9 28.01 3.42 24.01
CA LYS A 9 26.84 4.30 24.00
C LYS A 9 25.74 3.82 23.03
N GLU A 10 26.10 3.15 21.93
CA GLU A 10 25.16 2.54 21.00
C GLU A 10 24.67 1.19 21.49
N LYS A 11 25.54 0.38 22.10
CA LYS A 11 25.14 -0.85 22.81
C LYS A 11 24.09 -0.58 23.89
N GLN A 12 24.23 0.53 24.63
CA GLN A 12 23.26 0.96 25.64
C GLN A 12 21.93 1.43 25.02
N LYS A 13 21.94 2.10 23.85
CA LYS A 13 20.71 2.44 23.12
C LYS A 13 19.99 1.19 22.61
N PHE A 14 20.74 0.21 22.08
CA PHE A 14 20.21 -1.09 21.68
C PHE A 14 19.60 -1.86 22.85
N GLN A 15 20.27 -1.88 24.01
CA GLN A 15 19.76 -2.53 25.22
C GLN A 15 18.53 -1.81 25.80
N HIS A 16 18.51 -0.47 25.78
CA HIS A 16 17.37 0.32 26.22
C HIS A 16 16.15 0.12 25.30
N PHE A 17 16.35 0.14 23.98
CA PHE A 17 15.34 -0.20 22.97
C PHE A 17 14.79 -1.63 23.16
N TYR A 18 15.68 -2.61 23.41
CA TYR A 18 15.28 -3.98 23.74
C TYR A 18 14.51 -4.08 25.05
N SER A 19 14.80 -3.23 26.04
CA SER A 19 14.14 -3.23 27.35
C SER A 19 12.75 -2.59 27.31
N GLU A 20 12.54 -1.56 26.49
CA GLU A 20 11.22 -0.95 26.29
C GLU A 20 10.27 -1.88 25.52
N ILE A 21 10.79 -2.72 24.61
CA ILE A 21 10.03 -3.74 23.87
C ILE A 21 9.73 -4.99 24.71
N LYS A 22 10.52 -5.27 25.76
CA LYS A 22 10.42 -6.52 26.54
C LYS A 22 9.23 -6.58 27.50
N ASN A 23 8.51 -5.48 27.70
CA ASN A 23 7.50 -5.37 28.76
C ASN A 23 6.11 -5.92 28.42
N ASP A 24 5.91 -6.53 27.24
CA ASP A 24 4.72 -7.35 26.99
C ASP A 24 5.01 -8.83 27.28
N SER A 25 4.74 -9.20 28.53
CA SER A 25 4.46 -10.55 29.06
C SER A 25 4.97 -11.76 28.27
N LYS A 26 6.26 -12.08 28.42
CA LYS A 26 6.81 -13.41 28.10
C LYS A 26 6.35 -14.42 29.15
N PHE A 27 5.34 -15.23 28.84
CA PHE A 27 5.02 -16.42 29.64
C PHE A 27 5.59 -17.67 28.97
N LYS A 28 6.43 -18.39 29.70
CA LYS A 28 6.94 -19.72 29.33
C LYS A 28 6.31 -20.71 30.30
N ILE A 29 5.37 -21.51 29.85
CA ILE A 29 4.82 -22.61 30.66
C ILE A 29 5.74 -23.81 30.44
N GLN A 30 6.62 -24.07 31.41
CA GLN A 30 7.41 -25.30 31.45
C GLN A 30 6.67 -26.32 32.29
N ASN A 31 6.22 -27.42 31.67
CA ASN A 31 5.82 -28.59 32.43
C ASN A 31 7.09 -29.28 32.95
N SER A 32 7.38 -29.14 34.24
CA SER A 32 8.62 -29.62 34.87
C SER A 32 8.56 -31.08 35.33
N LYS A 33 7.54 -31.85 34.94
CA LYS A 33 7.47 -33.30 35.22
C LYS A 33 6.96 -34.06 34.00
N LEU A 34 7.66 -35.14 33.67
CA LEU A 34 7.10 -36.27 32.91
C LEU A 34 5.93 -36.86 33.74
N SER A 35 4.76 -36.23 33.75
CA SER A 35 3.52 -36.89 34.15
C SER A 35 2.95 -37.60 32.93
N LYS A 36 2.34 -38.77 33.15
CA LYS A 36 1.60 -39.52 32.12
C LYS A 36 0.36 -38.77 31.59
N ASP A 37 0.08 -37.60 32.17
CA ASP A 37 -1.14 -36.83 32.02
C ASP A 37 -0.76 -35.40 31.61
N ILE A 38 -0.97 -35.04 30.33
CA ILE A 38 -0.75 -33.68 29.81
C ILE A 38 -2.11 -32.97 29.83
N PRO A 39 -2.29 -31.88 30.61
CA PRO A 39 -3.56 -31.16 30.65
C PRO A 39 -3.84 -30.54 29.28
N ASN A 40 -5.11 -30.51 28.89
CA ASN A 40 -5.52 -29.82 27.67
C ASN A 40 -5.39 -28.31 27.92
N LEU A 41 -4.53 -27.64 27.15
CA LEU A 41 -4.30 -26.20 27.26
C LEU A 41 -4.76 -25.50 26.00
N LEU A 42 -5.38 -24.34 26.15
CA LEU A 42 -5.78 -23.47 25.05
C LEU A 42 -5.47 -22.02 25.42
N ILE A 43 -4.70 -21.33 24.58
CA ILE A 43 -4.64 -19.87 24.62
C ILE A 43 -5.37 -19.32 23.40
N TYR A 44 -6.35 -18.45 23.66
CA TYR A 44 -7.17 -17.81 22.64
C TYR A 44 -7.12 -16.30 22.83
N GLN A 45 -6.64 -15.59 21.82
CA GLN A 45 -6.77 -14.14 21.70
C GLN A 45 -7.99 -13.84 20.86
N ASP A 46 -8.97 -13.15 21.45
CA ASP A 46 -10.26 -12.86 20.83
C ASP A 46 -10.28 -11.48 20.15
N SER A 47 -9.63 -10.47 20.75
CA SER A 47 -9.58 -9.10 20.25
C SER A 47 -8.19 -8.48 20.36
N SER A 48 -7.99 -7.22 19.95
CA SER A 48 -6.68 -6.55 20.02
C SER A 48 -6.16 -6.31 21.45
N GLY A 49 -7.04 -6.38 22.45
CA GLY A 49 -6.78 -5.98 23.83
C GLY A 49 -6.66 -4.47 24.06
N GLY A 50 -6.75 -3.64 23.00
CA GLY A 50 -6.73 -2.18 23.07
C GLY A 50 -8.00 -1.59 23.69
N GLU A 51 -8.00 -0.28 23.94
CA GLU A 51 -9.19 0.42 24.47
C GLU A 51 -10.36 0.37 23.48
N ASN A 52 -10.05 0.45 22.19
CA ASN A 52 -11.01 0.42 21.08
C ASN A 52 -11.25 -0.99 20.52
N TRP A 53 -11.05 -2.06 21.30
CA TRP A 53 -11.20 -3.44 20.82
C TRP A 53 -12.58 -3.79 20.24
N GLN A 54 -13.63 -3.03 20.59
CA GLN A 54 -14.98 -3.13 20.00
C GLN A 54 -15.20 -2.15 18.83
N SER A 55 -14.12 -1.75 18.15
CA SER A 55 -14.16 -0.86 17.00
C SER A 55 -15.10 -1.39 15.91
N LEU A 56 -15.76 -0.47 15.20
CA LEU A 56 -16.54 -0.80 14.00
C LEU A 56 -15.66 -1.33 12.86
N ASN A 57 -14.34 -1.29 13.02
CA ASN A 57 -13.38 -1.91 12.12
C ASN A 57 -13.48 -3.45 12.07
N HIS A 58 -14.13 -4.06 13.07
CA HIS A 58 -14.26 -5.51 13.21
C HIS A 58 -15.67 -6.01 12.89
N VAL A 59 -16.47 -5.23 12.16
CA VAL A 59 -17.81 -5.66 11.75
C VAL A 59 -17.76 -6.80 10.73
N ASN A 60 -18.69 -7.74 10.85
CA ASN A 60 -18.91 -8.80 9.88
C ASN A 60 -19.84 -8.35 8.72
N ARG A 61 -20.23 -9.27 7.83
CA ARG A 61 -21.20 -9.04 6.73
C ARG A 61 -22.55 -8.48 7.17
N ASP A 62 -22.94 -8.72 8.41
CA ASP A 62 -24.20 -8.27 9.01
C ASP A 62 -24.04 -6.93 9.75
N ASN A 63 -22.86 -6.30 9.63
CA ASN A 63 -22.48 -5.04 10.28
C ASN A 63 -22.42 -5.14 11.81
N GLU A 64 -22.04 -6.31 12.34
CA GLU A 64 -21.94 -6.61 13.78
C GLU A 64 -20.50 -6.95 14.19
N VAL A 65 -20.06 -6.43 15.35
CA VAL A 65 -18.75 -6.77 15.94
C VAL A 65 -18.86 -8.08 16.72
N LYS A 66 -18.07 -9.09 16.34
CA LYS A 66 -18.18 -10.47 16.86
C LYS A 66 -17.14 -10.87 17.91
N THR A 67 -16.13 -10.03 18.14
CA THR A 67 -15.23 -10.20 19.29
C THR A 67 -16.03 -10.15 20.59
N SER A 68 -15.85 -11.14 21.45
CA SER A 68 -16.63 -11.37 22.67
C SER A 68 -15.98 -10.83 23.93
N PHE A 69 -14.65 -10.65 23.98
CA PHE A 69 -13.97 -10.09 25.15
C PHE A 69 -12.67 -9.36 24.81
N ARG A 70 -12.26 -8.44 25.70
CA ARG A 70 -11.01 -7.68 25.56
C ARG A 70 -9.78 -8.55 25.88
N GLY A 71 -9.01 -8.90 24.86
CA GLY A 71 -7.71 -9.54 25.00
C GLY A 71 -7.70 -11.06 24.81
N TYR A 72 -6.98 -11.78 25.68
CA TYR A 72 -6.81 -13.23 25.62
C TYR A 72 -7.22 -13.94 26.90
N LYS A 73 -7.56 -15.22 26.75
CA LYS A 73 -7.76 -16.18 27.84
C LYS A 73 -6.88 -17.41 27.63
N LEU A 74 -6.26 -17.87 28.71
CA LEU A 74 -5.61 -19.17 28.79
C LEU A 74 -6.53 -20.09 29.61
N LEU A 75 -6.90 -21.20 29.00
CA LEU A 75 -7.82 -22.18 29.52
C LEU A 75 -7.12 -23.52 29.73
N GLU A 76 -7.52 -24.22 30.78
CA GLU A 76 -7.05 -25.56 31.14
C GLU A 76 -8.25 -26.48 31.33
N GLY A 77 -8.29 -27.57 30.57
CA GLY A 77 -9.35 -28.59 30.63
C GLY A 77 -9.01 -29.77 31.54
N GLY A 78 -10.05 -30.31 32.20
CA GLY A 78 -9.97 -31.61 32.88
C GLY A 78 -9.81 -32.77 31.89
N MET A 79 -9.22 -33.87 32.36
CA MET A 79 -8.96 -35.06 31.55
C MET A 79 -10.26 -35.76 31.12
N VAL A 80 -10.36 -36.20 29.86
CA VAL A 80 -11.28 -37.30 29.52
C VAL A 80 -10.55 -38.58 29.88
N ALA A 81 -10.82 -39.13 31.07
CA ALA A 81 -10.43 -40.50 31.35
C ALA A 81 -11.15 -41.41 30.36
N ARG A 82 -10.40 -42.18 29.54
CA ARG A 82 -10.97 -43.42 29.00
C ARG A 82 -11.19 -44.33 30.20
N SER A 83 -12.43 -44.40 30.70
CA SER A 83 -12.83 -45.51 31.54
C SER A 83 -13.13 -46.69 30.62
N ASP A 84 -12.40 -47.78 30.79
CA ASP A 84 -12.80 -49.11 30.28
C ASP A 84 -13.99 -49.69 31.08
N THR A 85 -14.75 -48.84 31.76
CA THR A 85 -15.96 -49.18 32.50
C THR A 85 -17.00 -48.11 32.19
N GLY A 86 -18.03 -48.49 31.42
CA GLY A 86 -19.08 -47.61 30.95
C GLY A 86 -20.04 -47.17 32.04
N GLU A 87 -19.63 -46.22 32.89
CA GLU A 87 -20.55 -45.47 33.74
C GLU A 87 -20.25 -43.97 33.72
N SER A 88 -21.22 -43.22 33.21
CA SER A 88 -21.27 -41.77 33.18
C SER A 88 -21.65 -41.21 34.54
N ASN A 89 -20.76 -40.44 35.17
CA ASN A 89 -21.14 -39.60 36.31
C ASN A 89 -21.35 -38.14 35.88
N ASN A 90 -22.60 -37.71 36.06
CA ASN A 90 -23.08 -36.35 35.88
C ASN A 90 -22.38 -35.39 36.85
N LEU A 91 -21.77 -34.33 36.32
CA LEU A 91 -21.42 -33.13 37.05
C LEU A 91 -22.15 -31.97 36.37
N GLU A 92 -23.16 -31.43 37.07
CA GLU A 92 -23.94 -30.27 36.65
C GLU A 92 -23.03 -29.06 36.43
N LEU A 93 -22.91 -28.65 35.16
CA LEU A 93 -22.31 -27.38 34.74
C LEU A 93 -23.41 -26.31 34.74
N SER A 94 -23.28 -25.31 35.61
CA SER A 94 -24.15 -24.13 35.58
C SER A 94 -23.86 -23.31 34.32
N ALA A 95 -24.89 -23.12 33.51
CA ALA A 95 -24.85 -22.53 32.19
C ALA A 95 -24.76 -21.00 32.23
N LYS A 96 -23.73 -20.45 31.57
CA LYS A 96 -23.80 -19.24 30.74
C LYS A 96 -22.68 -19.27 29.69
N SER A 97 -22.99 -19.99 28.61
CA SER A 97 -22.47 -19.99 27.24
C SER A 97 -21.09 -19.35 26.99
N ILE A 98 -20.07 -20.19 26.81
CA ILE A 98 -18.94 -19.96 25.92
C ILE A 98 -19.23 -20.82 24.69
N ALA A 99 -19.44 -20.20 23.53
CA ALA A 99 -19.77 -20.90 22.29
C ALA A 99 -18.72 -21.99 21.97
N ASP A 100 -19.20 -23.13 21.50
CA ASP A 100 -18.62 -24.45 21.64
C ASP A 100 -17.22 -24.65 21.02
N GLY A 101 -16.23 -24.69 21.92
CA GLY A 101 -14.88 -25.23 21.74
C GLY A 101 -14.13 -25.42 23.08
N CYS A 102 -14.61 -24.72 24.12
CA CYS A 102 -14.01 -24.68 25.47
C CYS A 102 -14.86 -25.34 26.57
N SER A 103 -15.91 -26.09 26.19
CA SER A 103 -16.79 -26.80 27.13
C SER A 103 -15.96 -27.67 28.11
N GLY A 104 -16.05 -27.37 29.40
CA GLY A 104 -15.31 -28.08 30.46
C GLY A 104 -13.90 -27.58 30.76
N MET A 105 -13.45 -26.45 30.18
CA MET A 105 -12.17 -25.82 30.52
C MET A 105 -12.32 -24.67 31.53
N LYS A 106 -11.38 -24.59 32.47
CA LYS A 106 -11.26 -23.52 33.47
C LYS A 106 -10.33 -22.43 32.95
N ILE A 107 -10.73 -21.18 33.07
CA ILE A 107 -9.83 -20.03 32.83
C ILE A 107 -8.78 -20.01 33.94
N ILE A 108 -7.51 -20.13 33.57
CA ILE A 108 -6.38 -20.05 34.51
C ILE A 108 -5.63 -18.72 34.40
N LYS A 109 -5.81 -17.98 33.30
CA LYS A 109 -5.25 -16.64 33.12
C LYS A 109 -6.00 -15.84 32.05
N GLU A 110 -6.00 -14.53 32.21
CA GLU A 110 -6.45 -13.55 31.22
C GLU A 110 -5.49 -12.37 31.14
N GLY A 111 -5.54 -11.63 30.04
CA GLY A 111 -4.73 -10.44 29.82
C GLY A 111 -5.06 -9.75 28.50
N PHE A 112 -4.37 -8.67 28.16
CA PHE A 112 -4.73 -7.85 26.99
C PHE A 112 -4.10 -8.34 25.69
N ARG A 113 -2.78 -8.58 25.64
CA ARG A 113 -2.06 -8.92 24.41
C ARG A 113 -1.12 -10.08 24.66
N ALA A 114 -1.30 -11.20 23.96
CA ALA A 114 -0.45 -12.38 24.09
C ALA A 114 0.46 -12.59 22.87
N ASN A 115 1.68 -13.06 23.13
CA ASN A 115 2.57 -13.63 22.12
C ASN A 115 3.06 -15.01 22.61
N PRO A 116 2.17 -16.02 22.59
CA PRO A 116 2.43 -17.29 23.26
C PRO A 116 3.42 -18.17 22.51
N ILE A 117 4.16 -18.97 23.28
CA ILE A 117 4.89 -20.14 22.80
C ILE A 117 4.33 -21.33 23.58
N LEU A 118 3.73 -22.29 22.89
CA LEU A 118 3.30 -23.55 23.51
C LEU A 118 4.33 -24.63 23.20
N THR A 119 4.74 -25.38 24.23
CA THR A 119 5.71 -26.46 24.12
C THR A 119 5.11 -27.77 24.62
N LEU A 120 5.21 -28.81 23.80
CA LEU A 120 4.86 -30.18 24.12
C LEU A 120 6.15 -30.98 24.35
N HIS A 121 6.24 -31.64 25.50
CA HIS A 121 7.42 -32.43 25.89
C HIS A 121 7.07 -33.92 25.88
N SER A 122 7.97 -34.73 25.31
CA SER A 122 7.96 -36.19 25.41
C SER A 122 9.30 -36.68 25.97
N SER A 123 9.44 -38.00 26.17
CA SER A 123 10.71 -38.60 26.62
C SER A 123 11.85 -38.46 25.61
N ARG A 124 11.54 -38.27 24.32
CA ARG A 124 12.53 -38.23 23.22
C ARG A 124 12.65 -36.86 22.56
N PHE A 125 11.55 -36.13 22.47
CA PHE A 125 11.48 -34.88 21.72
C PHE A 125 10.69 -33.81 22.48
N THR A 126 11.09 -32.56 22.28
CA THR A 126 10.27 -31.38 22.59
C THR A 126 9.88 -30.71 21.28
N ILE A 127 8.60 -30.40 21.15
CA ILE A 127 8.06 -29.61 20.03
C ILE A 127 7.51 -28.32 20.61
N GLY A 128 7.71 -27.20 19.93
CA GLY A 128 7.08 -25.95 20.33
C GLY A 128 6.69 -25.11 19.16
N GLY A 129 5.62 -24.36 19.32
CA GLY A 129 4.99 -23.60 18.25
C GLY A 129 4.59 -22.21 18.72
N SER A 130 4.66 -21.27 17.79
CA SER A 130 4.19 -19.90 17.99
C SER A 130 3.79 -19.28 16.64
N ILE A 131 2.91 -18.30 16.68
CA ILE A 131 2.43 -17.56 15.49
C ILE A 131 3.02 -16.17 15.55
N GLN A 132 3.63 -15.71 14.46
CA GLN A 132 4.10 -14.34 14.35
C GLN A 132 2.90 -13.39 14.32
N HIS A 133 3.00 -12.27 15.05
CA HIS A 133 1.93 -11.27 15.15
C HIS A 133 0.62 -11.86 15.70
N PHE A 134 0.71 -12.68 16.76
CA PHE A 134 -0.40 -13.45 17.32
C PHE A 134 -1.57 -12.57 17.73
N TRP A 135 -1.34 -11.61 18.63
CA TRP A 135 -2.41 -10.72 19.06
C TRP A 135 -2.79 -9.69 18.00
N GLN A 136 -1.84 -9.27 17.17
CA GLN A 136 -2.10 -8.27 16.13
C GLN A 136 -3.01 -8.81 15.03
N ASN A 137 -2.94 -10.11 14.70
CA ASN A 137 -3.80 -10.77 13.72
C ASN A 137 -4.97 -11.52 14.37
N PHE A 138 -5.43 -11.10 15.56
CA PHE A 138 -6.56 -11.75 16.22
C PHE A 138 -7.77 -11.90 15.26
N PRO A 139 -8.68 -12.84 15.51
CA PRO A 139 -8.59 -13.91 16.50
C PRO A 139 -7.50 -14.95 16.17
N LYS A 140 -6.82 -15.48 17.20
CA LYS A 140 -5.78 -16.52 17.05
C LYS A 140 -5.77 -17.45 18.26
N ALA A 141 -5.46 -18.73 18.04
CA ALA A 141 -5.27 -19.69 19.14
C ALA A 141 -4.08 -20.63 18.95
N LEU A 142 -3.54 -21.07 20.08
CA LEU A 142 -2.64 -22.22 20.20
C LEU A 142 -3.23 -23.15 21.24
N SER A 143 -3.17 -24.46 21.00
CA SER A 143 -3.61 -25.43 22.00
C SER A 143 -2.74 -26.67 22.03
N VAL A 144 -2.72 -27.32 23.18
CA VAL A 144 -2.21 -28.68 23.36
C VAL A 144 -3.39 -29.53 23.78
N LYS A 145 -3.68 -30.58 23.01
CA LYS A 145 -4.68 -31.58 23.34
C LYS A 145 -4.03 -32.95 23.30
N GLU A 146 -4.04 -33.67 24.42
CA GLU A 146 -3.32 -34.93 24.58
C GLU A 146 -1.83 -34.78 24.20
N ASN A 147 -1.41 -35.35 23.07
CA ASN A 147 -0.04 -35.27 22.52
C ASN A 147 0.02 -34.46 21.21
N ILE A 148 -0.94 -33.57 20.97
CA ILE A 148 -1.04 -32.78 19.75
C ILE A 148 -0.88 -31.29 20.09
N LEU A 149 0.12 -30.65 19.48
CA LEU A 149 0.23 -29.19 19.43
C LEU A 149 -0.55 -28.67 18.21
N GLN A 150 -1.57 -27.85 18.43
CA GLN A 150 -2.40 -27.28 17.37
C GLN A 150 -2.11 -25.78 17.21
N VAL A 151 -1.87 -25.37 15.96
CA VAL A 151 -1.76 -23.97 15.55
C VAL A 151 -3.06 -23.57 14.85
N LYS A 152 -3.89 -22.76 15.50
CA LYS A 152 -5.21 -22.37 14.99
C LYS A 152 -5.15 -20.95 14.42
N LEU A 153 -4.94 -20.86 13.10
CA LEU A 153 -4.85 -19.59 12.36
C LEU A 153 -6.22 -18.89 12.24
N PHE A 154 -7.27 -19.68 12.03
CA PHE A 154 -8.66 -19.26 12.05
C PHE A 154 -9.39 -20.11 13.09
N PRO A 155 -9.35 -19.71 14.38
CA PRO A 155 -9.83 -20.53 15.48
C PRO A 155 -11.34 -20.72 15.46
N GLU A 156 -11.79 -21.94 15.77
CA GLU A 156 -13.22 -22.28 15.94
C GLU A 156 -13.85 -21.59 17.16
N GLU A 157 -13.01 -21.10 18.08
CA GLU A 157 -13.40 -20.30 19.24
C GLU A 157 -13.98 -18.93 18.87
N PHE A 158 -13.77 -18.47 17.63
CA PHE A 158 -14.35 -17.23 17.15
C PHE A 158 -15.86 -17.41 16.90
N ASN A 159 -16.67 -16.47 17.38
CA ASN A 159 -18.14 -16.57 17.40
C ASN A 159 -18.83 -16.21 16.06
N ASP A 160 -18.11 -16.36 14.94
CA ASP A 160 -18.61 -16.18 13.57
C ASP A 160 -17.66 -16.89 12.59
N VAL A 161 -17.95 -16.79 11.30
CA VAL A 161 -17.09 -17.29 10.22
C VAL A 161 -16.02 -16.28 9.82
N PHE A 162 -14.93 -16.79 9.24
CA PHE A 162 -13.92 -15.98 8.58
C PHE A 162 -14.25 -15.84 7.10
N GLU A 163 -14.84 -14.70 6.74
CA GLU A 163 -15.31 -14.43 5.38
C GLU A 163 -14.28 -13.62 4.60
N LEU A 164 -13.78 -14.14 3.48
CA LEU A 164 -12.98 -13.35 2.54
C LEU A 164 -13.91 -12.68 1.54
N GLN A 165 -13.65 -11.41 1.24
CA GLN A 165 -14.23 -10.78 0.06
C GLN A 165 -13.57 -11.34 -1.21
N GLY A 166 -14.23 -11.17 -2.35
CA GLY A 166 -13.70 -11.61 -3.63
C GLY A 166 -12.24 -11.15 -3.80
N GLY A 167 -11.38 -12.09 -4.18
CA GLY A 167 -9.95 -11.88 -4.47
C GLY A 167 -9.07 -11.50 -3.27
N GLU A 168 -9.61 -11.39 -2.05
CA GLU A 168 -8.76 -11.33 -0.85
C GLU A 168 -8.08 -12.68 -0.62
N GLN A 169 -6.88 -12.62 -0.06
CA GLN A 169 -6.13 -13.74 0.47
C GLN A 169 -5.61 -13.36 1.85
N LYS A 170 -5.10 -14.33 2.60
CA LYS A 170 -4.41 -14.01 3.85
C LYS A 170 -3.21 -14.90 4.09
N THR A 171 -2.07 -14.28 4.33
CA THR A 171 -0.84 -14.95 4.71
C THR A 171 -0.68 -14.93 6.24
N HIS A 172 -0.42 -16.10 6.82
CA HIS A 172 -0.08 -16.25 8.23
C HIS A 172 1.25 -17.00 8.37
N THR A 173 2.12 -16.49 9.23
CA THR A 173 3.43 -17.09 9.51
C THR A 173 3.45 -17.69 10.90
N PHE A 174 3.80 -18.97 11.00
CA PHE A 174 4.03 -19.65 12.27
C PHE A 174 5.35 -20.39 12.22
N PHE A 175 5.92 -20.64 13.39
CA PHE A 175 7.20 -21.31 13.56
C PHE A 175 7.02 -22.52 14.46
N ILE A 176 7.64 -23.62 14.07
CA ILE A 176 7.73 -24.84 14.87
C ILE A 176 9.21 -25.13 15.12
N ASN A 177 9.57 -25.38 16.37
CA ASN A 177 10.90 -25.79 16.77
C ASN A 177 10.87 -27.23 17.30
N PHE A 178 11.88 -28.02 16.95
CA PHE A 178 12.04 -29.42 17.37
C PHE A 178 13.37 -29.57 18.09
N LEU A 179 13.36 -30.14 19.30
CA LEU A 179 14.57 -30.43 20.08
C LEU A 179 14.59 -31.91 20.49
N CYS A 180 15.79 -32.51 20.47
CA CYS A 180 16.03 -33.83 21.06
C CYS A 180 16.20 -33.69 22.59
N SER A 181 15.72 -34.66 23.37
CA SER A 181 15.64 -34.56 24.84
C SER A 181 16.98 -34.43 25.56
N GLU A 182 18.09 -34.74 24.90
CA GLU A 182 19.47 -34.58 25.42
C GLU A 182 19.98 -33.12 25.32
N GLU A 183 19.36 -32.28 24.49
CA GLU A 183 19.72 -30.88 24.33
C GLU A 183 18.92 -29.99 25.30
N LYS A 184 19.60 -29.47 26.34
CA LYS A 184 19.02 -28.45 27.25
C LYS A 184 18.95 -27.06 26.62
N ASN A 185 18.58 -26.96 25.35
CA ASN A 185 18.42 -25.66 24.69
C ASN A 185 17.05 -25.05 25.00
N ASP A 186 17.03 -23.73 25.19
CA ASP A 186 15.81 -22.97 25.38
C ASP A 186 14.97 -23.01 24.10
N MET A 187 13.70 -23.40 24.21
CA MET A 187 12.66 -23.25 23.18
C MET A 187 12.36 -21.76 22.93
N SER A 188 13.34 -21.05 22.39
CA SER A 188 13.30 -19.62 22.16
C SER A 188 12.68 -19.33 20.80
N LEU A 189 11.35 -19.26 20.73
CA LEU A 189 10.62 -18.70 19.58
C LEU A 189 10.25 -17.22 19.78
N GLY A 190 10.67 -16.58 20.86
CA GLY A 190 10.29 -15.19 21.16
C GLY A 190 10.81 -14.17 20.14
N TRP A 191 11.85 -14.50 19.38
CA TRP A 191 12.43 -13.64 18.35
C TRP A 191 11.49 -13.44 17.16
N ILE A 192 10.52 -14.32 16.91
CA ILE A 192 9.65 -14.22 15.72
C ILE A 192 8.78 -12.95 15.75
N GLN A 193 8.51 -12.41 16.94
CA GLN A 193 7.72 -11.18 17.10
C GLN A 193 8.51 -9.92 16.78
N ASN A 194 9.85 -10.02 16.80
CA ASN A 194 10.78 -8.94 16.51
C ASN A 194 11.97 -9.51 15.73
N PRO A 195 11.75 -9.94 14.47
CA PRO A 195 12.82 -10.53 13.67
C PRO A 195 13.95 -9.52 13.45
N LEU A 196 15.17 -10.02 13.21
CA LEU A 196 16.28 -9.16 12.82
C LEU A 196 15.97 -8.52 11.47
N VAL A 197 16.22 -7.21 11.36
CA VAL A 197 16.10 -6.45 10.12
C VAL A 197 17.51 -6.25 9.56
N PRO A 198 17.95 -7.00 8.55
CA PRO A 198 19.22 -6.72 7.90
C PRO A 198 19.15 -5.36 7.20
N CYS A 199 20.13 -4.50 7.44
CA CYS A 199 20.23 -3.21 6.78
C CYS A 199 21.68 -2.92 6.38
N SER A 200 21.86 -2.33 5.19
CA SER A 200 23.10 -1.64 4.83
C SER A 200 23.06 -0.20 5.35
N SER A 201 24.21 0.48 5.40
CA SER A 201 24.24 1.88 5.79
C SER A 201 23.53 2.78 4.75
N PRO A 202 22.92 3.90 5.17
CA PRO A 202 22.37 4.89 4.23
C PRO A 202 23.37 5.35 3.16
N GLU A 203 24.65 5.47 3.54
CA GLU A 203 25.73 5.82 2.61
C GLU A 203 25.95 4.75 1.54
N TYR A 204 25.80 3.47 1.87
CA TYR A 204 25.91 2.39 0.90
C TYR A 204 24.78 2.49 -0.14
N TYR A 205 23.52 2.61 0.30
CA TYR A 205 22.38 2.76 -0.61
C TYR A 205 22.56 3.98 -1.53
N LEU A 206 22.98 5.12 -0.98
CA LEU A 206 23.27 6.34 -1.75
C LEU A 206 24.30 6.09 -2.85
N ASN A 207 25.42 5.43 -2.51
CA ASN A 207 26.52 5.19 -3.45
C ASN A 207 26.14 4.23 -4.58
N THR A 208 25.21 3.30 -4.35
CA THR A 208 24.73 2.37 -5.38
C THR A 208 23.92 3.05 -6.47
N LYS A 209 23.30 4.20 -6.17
CA LYS A 209 22.33 4.89 -7.03
C LYS A 209 21.10 4.03 -7.41
N ALA A 210 20.89 2.90 -6.74
CA ALA A 210 19.76 2.01 -7.00
C ALA A 210 18.41 2.64 -6.64
N ILE A 211 18.41 3.62 -5.73
CA ILE A 211 17.23 4.40 -5.34
C ILE A 211 17.37 5.81 -5.92
N PRO A 212 16.55 6.18 -6.93
CA PRO A 212 16.63 7.50 -7.55
C PRO A 212 16.43 8.62 -6.53
N PHE A 213 17.23 9.68 -6.66
CA PHE A 213 17.16 10.89 -5.84
C PHE A 213 17.34 10.66 -4.33
N LEU A 214 17.89 9.53 -3.92
CA LEU A 214 18.20 9.27 -2.52
C LEU A 214 19.29 10.24 -2.06
N ILE A 215 19.12 10.78 -0.86
CA ILE A 215 20.17 11.51 -0.12
C ILE A 215 20.16 11.04 1.32
N SER A 216 21.31 11.06 1.98
CA SER A 216 21.37 10.72 3.40
C SER A 216 20.70 11.80 4.25
N LYS A 217 20.08 11.38 5.37
CA LYS A 217 19.49 12.31 6.35
C LYS A 217 20.47 13.39 6.82
N LYS A 218 21.75 13.04 6.94
CA LYS A 218 22.84 13.96 7.33
C LYS A 218 22.99 15.10 6.32
N ASN A 219 23.02 14.79 5.04
CA ASN A 219 23.29 15.74 3.96
C ASN A 219 22.03 16.45 3.44
N ASN A 220 20.84 16.00 3.83
CA ASN A 220 19.58 16.63 3.43
C ASN A 220 19.48 18.06 4.04
N PRO A 221 19.33 19.13 3.22
CA PRO A 221 19.21 20.50 3.69
C PRO A 221 17.88 20.79 4.41
N ASP A 222 16.80 20.05 4.10
CA ASP A 222 15.44 20.34 4.58
C ASP A 222 15.20 19.74 5.97
N LYS A 223 15.89 20.28 6.98
CA LYS A 223 15.84 19.76 8.36
C LYS A 223 14.44 19.81 8.99
N ASP A 224 13.64 20.81 8.64
CA ASP A 224 12.26 20.95 9.15
C ASP A 224 11.35 19.85 8.59
N ILE A 225 11.49 19.51 7.31
CA ILE A 225 10.77 18.40 6.68
C ILE A 225 11.17 17.08 7.33
N LEU A 226 12.47 16.86 7.56
CA LEU A 226 12.94 15.65 8.24
C LEU A 226 12.39 15.54 9.67
N THR A 227 12.28 16.65 10.38
CA THR A 227 11.71 16.70 11.75
C THR A 227 10.22 16.36 11.73
N LEU A 228 9.48 16.88 10.75
CA LEU A 228 8.08 16.52 10.51
C LEU A 228 7.95 15.01 10.22
N LEU A 229 8.75 14.46 9.31
CA LEU A 229 8.69 13.03 8.95
C LEU A 229 9.08 12.13 10.13
N ASP A 230 10.06 12.53 10.94
CA ASP A 230 10.41 11.79 12.17
C ASP A 230 9.21 11.68 13.14
N SER A 231 8.34 12.69 13.19
CA SER A 231 7.13 12.67 14.03
C SER A 231 6.14 11.56 13.66
N ALA A 232 6.21 11.05 12.43
CA ALA A 232 5.37 9.97 11.96
C ALA A 232 5.71 8.60 12.58
N ILE A 233 6.93 8.45 13.13
CA ILE A 233 7.41 7.22 13.80
C ILE A 233 7.94 7.46 15.23
N ARG A 234 8.02 8.73 15.69
CA ARG A 234 8.44 9.12 17.04
C ARG A 234 7.47 10.13 17.65
N GLY A 235 7.22 9.99 18.95
CA GLY A 235 6.31 10.87 19.70
C GLY A 235 4.89 10.32 19.80
N ASN A 236 3.91 11.23 19.94
CA ASN A 236 2.55 10.87 20.32
C ASN A 236 1.58 10.67 19.14
N ASN A 237 1.92 11.15 17.93
CA ASN A 237 1.06 11.05 16.75
C ASN A 237 1.71 10.22 15.62
N THR A 238 2.24 9.05 15.98
CA THR A 238 2.88 8.13 15.03
C THR A 238 1.86 7.26 14.31
N PHE A 239 2.21 6.67 13.16
CA PHE A 239 1.37 5.67 12.50
C PHE A 239 0.99 4.50 13.42
N PHE A 240 1.91 4.07 14.30
CA PHE A 240 1.65 3.04 15.30
C PHE A 240 0.58 3.47 16.33
N LYS A 241 0.57 4.75 16.71
CA LYS A 241 -0.44 5.30 17.64
C LYS A 241 -1.78 5.52 16.96
N ARG A 242 -1.79 5.94 15.68
CA ARG A 242 -3.02 6.07 14.89
C ARG A 242 -3.74 4.75 14.68
N ARG A 243 -2.98 3.66 14.53
CA ARG A 243 -3.50 2.30 14.48
C ARG A 243 -4.39 1.96 15.68
N GLU A 244 -4.05 2.44 16.87
CA GLU A 244 -4.83 2.20 18.11
C GLU A 244 -6.18 2.97 18.13
N ILE A 245 -6.33 4.03 17.34
CA ILE A 245 -7.54 4.90 17.36
C ILE A 245 -8.76 4.15 16.82
N ILE A 246 -8.62 3.52 15.64
CA ILE A 246 -9.70 2.73 15.02
C ILE A 246 -9.52 1.23 15.24
N ASP A 247 -8.55 0.85 16.09
CA ASP A 247 -8.15 -0.54 16.33
C ASP A 247 -7.82 -1.27 15.02
N GLU A 248 -6.91 -0.70 14.23
CA GLU A 248 -6.44 -1.18 12.92
C GLU A 248 -5.50 -2.39 13.06
N TYR A 249 -6.07 -3.41 13.70
CA TYR A 249 -5.54 -4.73 14.01
C TYR A 249 -6.57 -5.78 13.57
N GLY A 250 -6.25 -7.05 13.74
CA GLY A 250 -7.08 -8.17 13.34
C GLY A 250 -6.60 -8.79 12.04
N TRP A 251 -7.02 -10.02 11.78
CA TRP A 251 -6.53 -10.84 10.67
C TRP A 251 -6.70 -10.16 9.29
N ARG A 252 -7.72 -9.33 9.12
CA ARG A 252 -7.97 -8.56 7.90
C ARG A 252 -7.23 -7.21 7.89
N ASN A 253 -7.28 -6.46 8.99
CA ASN A 253 -6.89 -5.04 8.98
C ASN A 253 -5.41 -4.80 9.32
N PHE A 254 -4.75 -5.74 10.01
CA PHE A 254 -3.39 -5.52 10.48
C PHE A 254 -2.41 -5.28 9.33
N GLY A 255 -1.76 -4.12 9.37
CA GLY A 255 -0.77 -3.67 8.40
C GLY A 255 -1.19 -2.40 7.68
N GLU A 256 -2.50 -2.17 7.53
CA GLU A 256 -3.07 -0.96 6.92
C GLU A 256 -2.86 0.29 7.80
N LEU A 257 -3.11 1.45 7.21
CA LEU A 257 -3.04 2.76 7.84
C LEU A 257 -4.42 3.37 7.98
N TYR A 258 -4.64 4.03 9.12
CA TYR A 258 -5.82 4.84 9.33
C TYR A 258 -5.80 6.07 8.40
N ALA A 259 -6.84 6.22 7.57
CA ALA A 259 -7.10 7.40 6.77
C ALA A 259 -7.73 8.54 7.61
N ASP A 260 -7.02 8.97 8.64
CA ASP A 260 -7.38 10.01 9.61
C ASP A 260 -7.88 11.35 9.00
N HIS A 261 -7.39 11.71 7.82
CA HIS A 261 -7.83 12.88 7.05
C HIS A 261 -9.29 12.81 6.58
N GLU A 262 -9.88 11.63 6.49
CA GLU A 262 -11.32 11.47 6.22
C GLU A 262 -12.17 11.81 7.45
N ALA A 263 -11.57 11.85 8.65
CA ALA A 263 -12.26 12.10 9.90
C ALA A 263 -12.19 13.57 10.40
N VAL A 264 -11.54 14.47 9.66
CA VAL A 264 -11.26 15.87 10.11
C VAL A 264 -12.54 16.65 10.46
N ASN A 265 -13.65 16.36 9.77
CA ASN A 265 -14.93 17.03 9.98
C ASN A 265 -15.89 16.24 10.87
N GLN A 266 -15.45 15.12 11.45
CA GLN A 266 -16.31 14.27 12.26
C GLN A 266 -16.61 14.90 13.61
N LYS A 267 -17.89 14.88 14.02
CA LYS A 267 -18.37 15.40 15.31
C LYS A 267 -18.73 14.32 16.33
N SER A 268 -18.66 13.05 15.92
CA SER A 268 -18.98 11.88 16.76
C SER A 268 -17.87 11.61 17.77
N GLU A 269 -18.23 11.12 18.95
CA GLU A 269 -17.27 10.64 19.95
C GLU A 269 -16.54 9.35 19.52
N LYS A 270 -17.20 8.51 18.71
CA LYS A 270 -16.57 7.32 18.12
C LYS A 270 -15.74 7.68 16.90
N PRO A 271 -14.47 7.22 16.79
CA PRO A 271 -13.66 7.40 15.59
C PRO A 271 -14.34 6.85 14.33
N LEU A 272 -14.23 7.58 13.21
CA LEU A 272 -14.64 7.13 11.89
C LEU A 272 -13.64 6.10 11.38
N VAL A 273 -14.12 4.91 10.99
CA VAL A 273 -13.25 3.89 10.39
C VAL A 273 -13.07 4.20 8.91
N SER A 274 -11.82 4.41 8.49
CA SER A 274 -11.45 4.61 7.09
C SER A 274 -10.03 4.09 6.85
N HIS A 275 -9.84 3.39 5.73
CA HIS A 275 -8.60 2.70 5.37
C HIS A 275 -7.87 3.47 4.29
N TYR A 276 -6.54 3.50 4.32
CA TYR A 276 -5.77 4.31 3.37
C TYR A 276 -5.43 3.56 2.06
N ASN A 277 -5.39 2.23 2.11
CA ASN A 277 -5.18 1.31 0.99
C ASN A 277 -3.98 1.72 0.12
N ASN A 278 -2.85 2.01 0.74
CA ASN A 278 -1.61 2.42 0.05
C ASN A 278 -1.76 3.63 -0.91
N GLN A 279 -2.72 4.55 -0.67
CA GLN A 279 -2.89 5.73 -1.53
C GLN A 279 -1.58 6.51 -1.69
N TYR A 280 -1.30 6.94 -2.92
CA TYR A 280 -0.04 7.62 -3.30
C TYR A 280 1.23 6.81 -3.02
N ASP A 281 1.14 5.46 -3.06
CA ASP A 281 2.26 4.54 -2.84
C ASP A 281 2.97 4.77 -1.50
N CYS A 282 2.21 4.79 -0.41
CA CYS A 282 2.75 4.96 0.94
C CYS A 282 3.91 4.00 1.23
N LEU A 283 3.83 2.76 0.74
CA LEU A 283 4.89 1.77 0.84
C LEU A 283 6.22 2.27 0.25
N ASN A 284 6.21 2.87 -0.95
CA ASN A 284 7.41 3.49 -1.53
C ASN A 284 7.98 4.59 -0.61
N GLY A 285 7.10 5.40 0.00
CA GLY A 285 7.50 6.47 0.90
C GLY A 285 8.20 5.96 2.16
N PHE A 286 7.64 4.92 2.80
CA PHE A 286 8.25 4.28 3.97
C PHE A 286 9.62 3.67 3.65
N LEU A 287 9.73 2.96 2.53
CA LEU A 287 11.00 2.37 2.12
C LEU A 287 12.04 3.44 1.77
N PHE A 288 11.64 4.52 1.11
CA PHE A 288 12.53 5.66 0.87
C PHE A 288 13.08 6.24 2.18
N GLN A 289 12.22 6.42 3.19
CA GLN A 289 12.63 6.87 4.52
C GLN A 289 13.57 5.86 5.20
N PHE A 290 13.32 4.56 5.06
CA PHE A 290 14.23 3.52 5.56
C PHE A 290 15.61 3.62 4.90
N PHE A 291 15.69 3.73 3.57
CA PHE A 291 16.97 3.87 2.86
C PHE A 291 17.72 5.16 3.21
N GLN A 292 16.99 6.26 3.41
CA GLN A 292 17.55 7.57 3.75
C GLN A 292 18.11 7.65 5.18
N THR A 293 17.50 6.91 6.12
CA THR A 293 17.75 7.07 7.56
C THR A 293 18.39 5.85 8.22
N GLY A 294 18.19 4.64 7.69
CA GLY A 294 18.55 3.38 8.33
C GLY A 294 17.64 3.00 9.51
N GLU A 295 16.57 3.77 9.79
CA GLU A 295 15.75 3.57 10.98
C GLU A 295 14.76 2.41 10.81
N SER A 296 14.92 1.37 11.63
CA SER A 296 14.18 0.10 11.50
C SER A 296 12.66 0.22 11.65
N LYS A 297 12.15 1.27 12.32
CA LYS A 297 10.70 1.52 12.43
C LYS A 297 10.05 1.78 11.07
N TRP A 298 10.77 2.42 10.14
CA TRP A 298 10.27 2.63 8.77
C TRP A 298 10.16 1.31 8.02
N PHE A 299 11.15 0.43 8.15
CA PHE A 299 11.06 -0.91 7.56
C PHE A 299 9.94 -1.74 8.20
N LEU A 300 9.82 -1.71 9.53
CA LEU A 300 8.77 -2.46 10.25
C LEU A 300 7.37 -2.11 9.75
N ILE A 301 7.07 -0.82 9.58
CA ILE A 301 5.75 -0.39 9.08
C ILE A 301 5.60 -0.66 7.58
N ALA A 302 6.67 -0.54 6.79
CA ALA A 302 6.67 -0.90 5.38
C ALA A 302 6.37 -2.39 5.15
N ASP A 303 7.01 -3.28 5.89
CA ASP A 303 6.85 -4.74 5.77
C ASP A 303 5.43 -5.19 6.19
N GLN A 304 4.88 -4.56 7.24
CA GLN A 304 3.49 -4.76 7.66
C GLN A 304 2.49 -4.28 6.60
N LEU A 305 2.68 -3.07 6.06
CA LEU A 305 1.84 -2.53 4.99
C LEU A 305 1.95 -3.36 3.70
N CYS A 306 3.16 -3.76 3.32
CA CYS A 306 3.40 -4.62 2.16
C CYS A 306 2.64 -5.95 2.28
N SER A 307 2.64 -6.56 3.47
CA SER A 307 1.88 -7.79 3.72
C SER A 307 0.38 -7.56 3.57
N HIS A 308 -0.15 -6.45 4.09
CA HIS A 308 -1.56 -6.09 3.92
C HIS A 308 -1.93 -5.86 2.45
N ILE A 309 -1.14 -5.05 1.73
CA ILE A 309 -1.36 -4.77 0.30
C ILE A 309 -1.49 -6.05 -0.51
N LYS A 310 -0.53 -6.97 -0.33
CA LYS A 310 -0.48 -8.23 -1.08
C LYS A 310 -1.62 -9.16 -0.72
N ASP A 311 -2.09 -9.16 0.51
CA ASP A 311 -3.14 -10.07 0.96
C ASP A 311 -4.55 -9.51 0.63
N ILE A 312 -4.77 -8.22 0.89
CA ILE A 312 -6.12 -7.64 1.02
C ILE A 312 -6.44 -6.63 -0.08
N ASP A 313 -5.53 -5.70 -0.38
CA ASP A 313 -5.82 -4.58 -1.31
C ASP A 313 -5.82 -4.98 -2.79
N ILE A 314 -4.98 -5.93 -3.16
CA ILE A 314 -4.87 -6.42 -4.54
C ILE A 314 -5.94 -7.48 -4.79
N TYR A 315 -6.65 -7.35 -5.92
CA TYR A 315 -7.74 -8.25 -6.30
C TYR A 315 -7.21 -9.51 -7.00
N HIS A 316 -6.86 -10.54 -6.21
CA HIS A 316 -6.26 -11.79 -6.70
C HIS A 316 -7.27 -12.73 -7.35
N THR A 317 -7.67 -12.43 -8.58
CA THR A 317 -8.57 -13.29 -9.36
C THR A 317 -8.24 -13.25 -10.85
N LYS A 318 -8.54 -14.36 -11.52
CA LYS A 318 -8.50 -14.50 -12.98
C LYS A 318 -9.88 -14.83 -13.56
N HIS A 319 -10.90 -14.77 -12.71
CA HIS A 319 -12.25 -15.25 -13.02
C HIS A 319 -13.26 -14.12 -13.21
N ASP A 320 -12.89 -12.88 -12.91
CA ASP A 320 -13.71 -11.70 -13.17
C ASP A 320 -13.42 -11.14 -14.57
N ARG A 321 -14.09 -10.03 -14.90
CA ARG A 321 -13.80 -9.20 -16.06
C ARG A 321 -12.32 -8.78 -16.06
N LEU A 322 -11.70 -8.84 -17.23
CA LEU A 322 -10.28 -8.60 -17.41
C LEU A 322 -9.84 -7.20 -16.93
N GLU A 323 -10.72 -6.22 -16.99
CA GLU A 323 -10.52 -4.86 -16.50
C GLU A 323 -10.54 -4.72 -14.97
N PHE A 324 -10.81 -5.79 -14.21
CA PHE A 324 -10.77 -5.80 -12.75
C PHE A 324 -9.67 -6.71 -12.20
N ASN A 325 -9.46 -7.87 -12.83
CA ASN A 325 -8.49 -8.88 -12.39
C ASN A 325 -7.11 -8.27 -12.06
N ASN A 326 -6.58 -8.59 -10.88
CA ASN A 326 -5.24 -8.22 -10.40
C ASN A 326 -5.02 -6.72 -10.15
N GLY A 327 -6.04 -5.87 -10.23
CA GLY A 327 -5.90 -4.46 -9.87
C GLY A 327 -5.96 -4.24 -8.35
N MET A 328 -5.49 -3.08 -7.91
CA MET A 328 -5.60 -2.62 -6.51
C MET A 328 -6.88 -1.81 -6.27
N PHE A 329 -7.57 -2.07 -5.15
CA PHE A 329 -8.76 -1.32 -4.75
C PHE A 329 -8.43 0.07 -4.19
N TRP A 330 -9.39 0.98 -4.36
CA TRP A 330 -9.36 2.31 -3.75
C TRP A 330 -9.58 2.22 -2.23
N HIS A 331 -9.13 3.27 -1.54
CA HIS A 331 -9.50 3.52 -0.14
C HIS A 331 -11.02 3.62 0.03
N THR A 332 -11.47 3.48 1.28
CA THR A 332 -12.89 3.59 1.67
C THR A 332 -13.51 4.94 1.28
N GLU A 333 -14.83 4.96 1.10
CA GLU A 333 -15.58 6.15 0.67
C GLU A 333 -15.31 7.37 1.56
N HIS A 334 -15.20 8.53 0.92
CA HIS A 334 -14.81 9.77 1.59
C HIS A 334 -15.78 10.21 2.68
N TYR A 335 -15.21 10.64 3.81
CA TYR A 335 -15.92 11.27 4.93
C TYR A 335 -17.03 10.45 5.61
N ILE A 336 -17.10 9.13 5.35
CA ILE A 336 -18.06 8.22 5.99
C ILE A 336 -17.35 6.96 6.48
N ASP A 337 -17.99 6.26 7.42
CA ASP A 337 -17.46 5.01 8.00
C ASP A 337 -17.38 3.90 6.94
N ALA A 338 -16.36 3.04 7.01
CA ALA A 338 -16.17 1.93 6.07
C ALA A 338 -17.33 0.92 6.08
N ARG A 339 -18.03 0.75 7.22
CA ARG A 339 -19.11 -0.23 7.42
C ARG A 339 -18.66 -1.62 6.93
N THR A 340 -19.52 -2.33 6.21
CA THR A 340 -19.23 -3.65 5.66
C THR A 340 -18.35 -3.64 4.41
N ALA A 341 -17.85 -2.48 3.97
CA ALA A 341 -16.93 -2.43 2.83
C ALA A 341 -15.60 -3.10 3.18
N THR A 342 -15.20 -3.08 4.46
CA THR A 342 -13.84 -3.45 4.90
C THR A 342 -12.81 -2.66 4.07
N HIS A 343 -11.86 -3.33 3.43
CA HIS A 343 -10.83 -2.72 2.55
C HIS A 343 -11.28 -2.59 1.09
N ARG A 344 -12.57 -2.30 0.89
CA ARG A 344 -13.13 -1.91 -0.42
C ARG A 344 -13.66 -0.49 -0.32
N CYS A 345 -13.86 0.13 -1.48
CA CYS A 345 -14.32 1.52 -1.51
C CYS A 345 -15.74 1.71 -0.96
N TYR A 346 -16.67 0.78 -1.25
CA TYR A 346 -18.10 0.99 -1.02
C TYR A 346 -18.77 -0.15 -0.24
N SER A 347 -19.63 0.22 0.72
CA SER A 347 -20.47 -0.71 1.47
C SER A 347 -21.88 -0.78 0.87
N ARG A 348 -22.53 -1.94 1.00
CA ARG A 348 -23.96 -2.09 0.68
C ARG A 348 -24.84 -1.11 1.47
N HIS A 349 -24.45 -0.75 2.69
CA HIS A 349 -25.23 0.16 3.54
C HIS A 349 -25.18 1.61 3.07
N HIS A 350 -24.11 2.01 2.38
CA HIS A 350 -24.06 3.33 1.74
C HIS A 350 -24.98 3.36 0.52
N ALA A 351 -25.05 2.23 -0.19
CA ALA A 351 -25.83 2.03 -1.41
C ALA A 351 -27.33 2.25 -1.19
N GLU A 352 -27.86 1.92 0.00
CA GLU A 352 -29.27 2.13 0.38
C GLU A 352 -29.74 3.59 0.22
N GLN A 353 -28.82 4.56 0.34
CA GLN A 353 -29.11 5.98 0.25
C GLN A 353 -28.67 6.61 -1.08
N ARG A 354 -28.23 5.78 -2.04
CA ARG A 354 -27.61 6.21 -3.28
C ARG A 354 -28.33 5.61 -4.48
N ASN A 355 -28.11 6.20 -5.64
CA ASN A 355 -28.58 5.62 -6.89
C ASN A 355 -27.62 4.51 -7.34
N MET A 356 -28.04 3.25 -7.20
CA MET A 356 -27.26 2.06 -7.58
C MET A 356 -26.76 2.07 -9.03
N ALA A 357 -27.43 2.79 -9.94
CA ALA A 357 -26.97 2.91 -11.33
C ALA A 357 -25.63 3.66 -11.46
N TYR A 358 -25.25 4.43 -10.44
CA TYR A 358 -24.04 5.25 -10.38
C TYR A 358 -23.18 4.95 -9.15
N TYR A 359 -23.56 3.95 -8.35
CA TYR A 359 -22.90 3.61 -7.09
C TYR A 359 -22.24 2.24 -7.22
N GLY A 360 -20.91 2.21 -7.17
CA GLY A 360 -20.12 1.01 -7.37
C GLY A 360 -18.66 1.35 -7.64
N GLY A 361 -17.78 0.44 -7.28
CA GLY A 361 -16.34 0.62 -7.36
C GLY A 361 -15.65 -0.67 -7.73
N GLY A 362 -14.35 -0.57 -7.98
CA GLY A 362 -13.52 -1.69 -8.36
C GLY A 362 -12.06 -1.28 -8.32
N PRO A 363 -11.15 -2.20 -8.65
CA PRO A 363 -9.78 -1.83 -8.89
C PRO A 363 -9.67 -0.77 -9.98
N ALA A 364 -8.75 0.18 -9.84
CA ALA A 364 -8.67 1.30 -10.76
C ALA A 364 -7.23 1.76 -11.00
N LEU A 365 -6.93 2.09 -12.25
CA LEU A 365 -5.60 2.51 -12.71
C LEU A 365 -5.11 3.79 -12.01
N SER A 366 -6.04 4.65 -11.60
CA SER A 366 -5.76 5.84 -10.77
C SER A 366 -5.26 5.51 -9.36
N HIS A 367 -5.27 4.24 -8.95
CA HIS A 367 -4.80 3.77 -7.65
C HIS A 367 -3.96 2.49 -7.82
N ASN A 368 -3.14 2.46 -8.87
CA ASN A 368 -2.26 1.35 -9.19
C ASN A 368 -0.82 1.68 -8.80
N TYR A 369 -0.36 1.21 -7.63
CA TYR A 369 0.92 1.59 -7.04
C TYR A 369 1.87 0.40 -6.91
N ALA A 370 2.94 0.38 -7.72
CA ALA A 370 3.87 -0.76 -7.80
C ALA A 370 5.29 -0.47 -7.29
N SER A 371 5.69 0.81 -7.16
CA SER A 371 7.09 1.14 -6.85
C SER A 371 7.49 0.68 -5.45
N GLY A 372 6.59 0.81 -4.47
CA GLY A 372 6.83 0.30 -3.12
C GLY A 372 7.04 -1.22 -3.07
N LEU A 373 6.24 -1.98 -3.85
CA LEU A 373 6.36 -3.43 -3.96
C LEU A 373 7.68 -3.85 -4.62
N LEU A 374 8.14 -3.09 -5.63
CA LEU A 374 9.43 -3.30 -6.27
C LEU A 374 10.59 -3.08 -5.28
N LEU A 375 10.58 -1.97 -4.54
CA LEU A 375 11.60 -1.69 -3.54
C LEU A 375 11.59 -2.73 -2.41
N HIS A 376 10.42 -3.20 -2.01
CA HIS A 376 10.29 -4.27 -1.03
C HIS A 376 10.92 -5.56 -1.54
N TYR A 377 10.69 -5.94 -2.80
CA TYR A 377 11.34 -7.09 -3.42
C TYR A 377 12.87 -6.94 -3.44
N PHE A 378 13.39 -5.79 -3.89
CA PHE A 378 14.84 -5.58 -3.92
C PHE A 378 15.49 -5.65 -2.54
N LEU A 379 14.79 -5.22 -1.49
CA LEU A 379 15.31 -5.28 -0.12
C LEU A 379 15.22 -6.67 0.51
N THR A 380 14.15 -7.43 0.23
CA THR A 380 13.81 -8.65 0.98
C THR A 380 13.94 -9.95 0.18
N GLY A 381 13.98 -9.89 -1.15
CA GLY A 381 13.84 -11.04 -2.03
C GLY A 381 12.45 -11.66 -2.04
N SER A 382 11.42 -10.99 -1.47
CA SER A 382 10.04 -11.49 -1.38
C SER A 382 9.44 -11.78 -2.76
N ALA A 383 9.35 -13.05 -3.14
CA ALA A 383 8.79 -13.48 -4.41
C ALA A 383 7.34 -12.98 -4.63
N THR A 384 6.54 -12.92 -3.57
CA THR A 384 5.17 -12.39 -3.65
C THR A 384 5.13 -10.90 -3.96
N SER A 385 6.11 -10.12 -3.51
CA SER A 385 6.21 -8.70 -3.88
C SER A 385 6.54 -8.53 -5.37
N SER A 386 7.44 -9.37 -5.91
CA SER A 386 7.75 -9.41 -7.34
C SER A 386 6.55 -9.83 -8.20
N VAL A 387 5.78 -10.82 -7.75
CA VAL A 387 4.55 -11.25 -8.42
C VAL A 387 3.51 -10.13 -8.42
N SER A 388 3.31 -9.44 -7.30
CA SER A 388 2.35 -8.34 -7.21
C SER A 388 2.69 -7.17 -8.15
N VAL A 389 3.97 -6.84 -8.34
CA VAL A 389 4.37 -5.83 -9.36
C VAL A 389 3.93 -6.25 -10.76
N GLN A 390 4.16 -7.51 -11.13
CA GLN A 390 3.78 -8.04 -12.45
C GLN A 390 2.26 -8.12 -12.62
N GLU A 391 1.52 -8.44 -11.56
CA GLU A 391 0.05 -8.45 -11.53
C GLU A 391 -0.53 -7.06 -11.78
N LEU A 392 -0.04 -6.03 -11.09
CA LEU A 392 -0.45 -4.65 -11.30
C LEU A 392 -0.09 -4.13 -12.70
N ALA A 393 1.02 -4.60 -13.30
CA ALA A 393 1.36 -4.29 -14.68
C ALA A 393 0.47 -5.04 -15.69
N GLY A 394 0.15 -6.31 -15.43
CA GLY A 394 -0.78 -7.10 -16.23
C GLY A 394 -2.21 -6.54 -16.20
N PHE A 395 -2.62 -5.93 -15.07
CA PHE A 395 -3.85 -5.17 -14.95
C PHE A 395 -3.87 -3.96 -15.92
N VAL A 396 -2.75 -3.24 -16.05
CA VAL A 396 -2.59 -2.14 -17.02
C VAL A 396 -2.69 -2.66 -18.45
N GLU A 397 -1.96 -3.73 -18.80
CA GLU A 397 -2.00 -4.32 -20.14
C GLU A 397 -3.41 -4.76 -20.53
N SER A 398 -4.13 -5.39 -19.60
CA SER A 398 -5.51 -5.83 -19.80
C SER A 398 -6.43 -4.65 -20.09
N ASN A 399 -6.36 -3.58 -19.28
CA ASN A 399 -7.17 -2.38 -19.48
C ASN A 399 -6.84 -1.67 -20.82
N ILE A 400 -5.57 -1.57 -21.19
CA ILE A 400 -5.14 -0.98 -22.48
C ILE A 400 -5.66 -1.82 -23.66
N GLY A 401 -5.56 -3.15 -23.57
CA GLY A 401 -6.01 -4.07 -24.61
C GLY A 401 -7.53 -4.07 -24.80
N ILE A 402 -8.28 -3.98 -23.70
CA ILE A 402 -9.75 -3.85 -23.69
C ILE A 402 -10.19 -2.51 -24.28
N ASP A 403 -9.51 -1.42 -23.97
CA ASP A 403 -9.79 -0.10 -24.53
C ASP A 403 -9.57 -0.03 -26.05
N ASP A 404 -8.71 -0.91 -26.59
CA ASP A 404 -8.45 -1.01 -28.01
C ASP A 404 -9.48 -1.80 -28.81
N THR A 405 -10.33 -2.59 -28.14
CA THR A 405 -11.36 -3.42 -28.79
C THR A 405 -12.38 -2.58 -29.54
N PHE A 406 -12.90 -3.11 -30.64
CA PHE A 406 -13.84 -2.42 -31.52
C PHE A 406 -15.18 -2.20 -30.82
N SER A 407 -15.66 -3.22 -30.10
CA SER A 407 -16.89 -3.16 -29.34
C SER A 407 -16.86 -2.08 -28.26
N ASN A 408 -15.76 -1.95 -27.50
CA ASN A 408 -15.65 -0.87 -26.51
C ASN A 408 -15.51 0.50 -27.14
N LYS A 409 -14.83 0.63 -28.28
CA LYS A 409 -14.77 1.91 -29.01
C LYS A 409 -16.17 2.37 -29.44
N ILE A 410 -17.00 1.45 -29.93
CA ILE A 410 -18.41 1.75 -30.25
C ILE A 410 -19.19 2.13 -28.99
N ILE A 411 -19.08 1.36 -27.90
CA ILE A 411 -19.81 1.62 -26.65
C ILE A 411 -19.40 2.98 -26.06
N LYS A 412 -18.10 3.30 -25.99
CA LYS A 412 -17.62 4.61 -25.53
C LYS A 412 -18.10 5.73 -26.45
N GLY A 413 -18.12 5.52 -27.77
CA GLY A 413 -18.68 6.45 -28.74
C GLY A 413 -20.17 6.74 -28.49
N ALA A 414 -20.97 5.69 -28.30
CA ALA A 414 -22.39 5.80 -28.00
C ALA A 414 -22.65 6.49 -26.64
N LYS A 415 -21.86 6.15 -25.60
CA LYS A 415 -21.93 6.81 -24.28
C LYS A 415 -21.59 8.30 -24.37
N ARG A 416 -20.55 8.69 -25.12
CA ARG A 416 -20.19 10.10 -25.34
C ARG A 416 -21.29 10.88 -26.06
N ILE A 417 -21.93 10.27 -27.06
CA ILE A 417 -23.08 10.87 -27.77
C ILE A 417 -24.24 11.06 -26.78
N LYS A 418 -24.58 10.03 -26.00
CA LYS A 418 -25.62 10.12 -24.96
C LYS A 418 -25.31 11.20 -23.92
N ALA A 419 -24.08 11.24 -23.40
CA ALA A 419 -23.66 12.25 -22.41
C ALA A 419 -23.71 13.68 -22.96
N ARG A 420 -23.38 13.89 -24.24
CA ARG A 420 -23.57 15.20 -24.92
C ARG A 420 -25.05 15.59 -25.02
N LEU A 421 -25.94 14.61 -25.23
CA LEU A 421 -27.37 14.83 -25.34
C LEU A 421 -28.07 15.05 -23.98
N THR A 422 -27.51 14.53 -22.89
CA THR A 422 -28.12 14.59 -21.54
C THR A 422 -27.52 15.64 -20.60
N ARG A 423 -26.77 16.64 -21.10
CA ARG A 423 -26.13 17.67 -20.26
C ARG A 423 -27.16 18.59 -19.56
N PHE A 424 -27.61 18.17 -18.37
CA PHE A 424 -27.88 19.09 -17.27
C PHE A 424 -26.60 19.18 -16.43
N ARG A 425 -25.90 20.31 -16.51
CA ARG A 425 -24.69 20.58 -15.73
C ARG A 425 -25.10 20.91 -14.29
N LEU A 426 -24.73 20.05 -13.34
CA LEU A 426 -24.68 20.43 -11.92
C LEU A 426 -23.28 21.05 -11.65
N PRO A 427 -23.19 22.29 -11.17
CA PRO A 427 -21.92 22.91 -10.78
C PRO A 427 -21.28 22.13 -9.60
N GLY A 428 -19.95 21.93 -9.63
CA GLY A 428 -19.19 21.41 -8.49
C GLY A 428 -18.88 19.91 -8.46
N MET A 429 -19.12 19.14 -9.53
CA MET A 429 -18.75 17.71 -9.58
C MET A 429 -17.53 17.45 -10.48
N VAL A 430 -16.63 16.58 -10.01
CA VAL A 430 -15.41 16.15 -10.73
C VAL A 430 -15.74 15.46 -12.07
N GLU A 431 -15.07 15.87 -13.14
CA GLU A 431 -15.22 15.25 -14.46
C GLU A 431 -14.48 13.90 -14.56
N ILE A 432 -15.18 12.81 -14.24
CA ILE A 432 -14.66 11.42 -14.24
C ILE A 432 -13.87 11.08 -15.52
N GLU A 433 -14.32 11.50 -16.70
CA GLU A 433 -13.62 11.23 -17.98
C GLU A 433 -12.27 11.95 -18.12
N LYS A 434 -12.10 13.12 -17.48
CA LYS A 434 -10.84 13.88 -17.49
C LYS A 434 -9.84 13.33 -16.47
N VAL A 435 -10.33 12.67 -15.42
CA VAL A 435 -9.57 12.24 -14.25
C VAL A 435 -9.11 10.79 -14.33
N TYR A 436 -9.94 9.89 -14.86
CA TYR A 436 -9.72 8.42 -14.77
C TYR A 436 -9.42 7.74 -16.09
N ASN A 437 -9.32 8.48 -17.19
CA ASN A 437 -9.13 7.91 -18.52
C ASN A 437 -7.64 7.75 -18.89
N LEU A 438 -7.38 6.81 -19.78
CA LEU A 438 -6.06 6.57 -20.41
C LEU A 438 -5.82 7.43 -21.66
N ASN A 439 -6.77 8.31 -21.99
CA ASN A 439 -6.66 9.25 -23.11
C ASN A 439 -6.29 10.63 -22.56
N GLY A 440 -4.99 10.89 -22.46
CA GLY A 440 -4.43 12.13 -21.91
C GLY A 440 -3.56 11.91 -20.67
N PRO A 441 -2.80 12.92 -20.24
CA PRO A 441 -2.04 12.86 -18.99
C PRO A 441 -3.02 12.99 -17.81
N SER A 442 -3.02 12.00 -16.92
CA SER A 442 -3.91 11.91 -15.76
C SER A 442 -3.25 11.08 -14.65
N ARG A 443 -3.91 10.96 -13.49
CA ARG A 443 -3.45 10.07 -12.41
C ARG A 443 -3.48 8.61 -12.84
N ALA A 444 -4.52 8.21 -13.59
CA ALA A 444 -4.64 6.85 -14.11
C ALA A 444 -3.51 6.50 -15.08
N SER A 445 -3.25 7.36 -16.07
CA SER A 445 -2.15 7.10 -17.02
C SER A 445 -0.77 7.22 -16.37
N GLY A 446 -0.58 8.10 -15.39
CA GLY A 446 0.70 8.24 -14.68
C GLY A 446 1.05 7.03 -13.81
N ASN A 447 0.07 6.51 -13.06
CA ASN A 447 0.23 5.30 -12.27
C ASN A 447 0.38 4.05 -13.17
N ALA A 448 -0.40 3.96 -14.26
CA ALA A 448 -0.26 2.90 -15.25
C ALA A 448 1.13 2.88 -15.89
N LEU A 449 1.64 4.05 -16.29
CA LEU A 449 3.01 4.17 -16.82
C LEU A 449 4.03 3.73 -15.78
N THR A 450 3.92 4.21 -14.53
CA THR A 450 4.81 3.82 -13.43
C THR A 450 4.83 2.31 -13.21
N ALA A 451 3.67 1.65 -13.16
CA ALA A 451 3.59 0.20 -12.96
C ALA A 451 4.24 -0.61 -14.10
N LEU A 452 4.07 -0.18 -15.35
CA LEU A 452 4.74 -0.81 -16.50
C LEU A 452 6.27 -0.64 -16.41
N LEU A 453 6.74 0.54 -15.99
CA LEU A 453 8.17 0.80 -15.81
C LEU A 453 8.76 -0.02 -14.66
N ASP A 454 8.03 -0.18 -13.56
CA ASP A 454 8.44 -1.02 -12.44
C ASP A 454 8.55 -2.49 -12.84
N ALA A 455 7.58 -3.00 -13.59
CA ALA A 455 7.62 -4.36 -14.09
C ALA A 455 8.75 -4.57 -15.12
N TRP A 456 9.02 -3.58 -15.98
CA TRP A 456 10.17 -3.64 -16.89
C TRP A 456 11.50 -3.63 -16.11
N ALA A 457 11.67 -2.74 -15.14
CA ALA A 457 12.87 -2.69 -14.30
C ALA A 457 13.09 -3.99 -13.49
N LEU A 458 12.00 -4.68 -13.15
CA LEU A 458 12.03 -5.95 -12.42
C LEU A 458 12.40 -7.15 -13.31
N THR A 459 11.90 -7.20 -14.54
CA THR A 459 11.88 -8.42 -15.38
C THR A 459 12.71 -8.33 -16.65
N ASP A 460 13.07 -7.11 -17.07
CA ASP A 460 13.59 -6.79 -18.39
C ASP A 460 12.70 -7.26 -19.56
N ASP A 461 11.41 -7.55 -19.32
CA ASP A 461 10.49 -7.95 -20.38
C ASP A 461 10.07 -6.72 -21.21
N TYR A 462 10.49 -6.73 -22.47
CA TYR A 462 10.22 -5.67 -23.44
C TYR A 462 8.71 -5.45 -23.69
N ILE A 463 7.83 -6.40 -23.35
CA ILE A 463 6.38 -6.21 -23.49
C ILE A 463 5.89 -5.01 -22.67
N TYR A 464 6.40 -4.83 -21.45
CA TYR A 464 6.02 -3.73 -20.58
C TYR A 464 6.49 -2.39 -21.14
N LEU A 465 7.74 -2.33 -21.61
CA LEU A 465 8.30 -1.13 -22.25
C LEU A 465 7.54 -0.76 -23.53
N LYS A 466 7.17 -1.74 -24.34
CA LYS A 466 6.35 -1.53 -25.55
C LYS A 466 4.96 -1.00 -25.21
N THR A 467 4.32 -1.52 -24.16
CA THR A 467 3.03 -1.02 -23.68
C THR A 467 3.17 0.41 -23.14
N ALA A 468 4.25 0.73 -22.42
CA ALA A 468 4.56 2.07 -21.97
C ALA A 468 4.71 3.06 -23.14
N HIS A 469 5.41 2.68 -24.22
CA HIS A 469 5.49 3.48 -25.45
C HIS A 469 4.12 3.79 -26.03
N SER A 470 3.25 2.77 -26.14
CA SER A 470 1.89 2.96 -26.65
C SER A 470 1.07 3.89 -25.76
N LEU A 471 1.23 3.80 -24.44
CA LEU A 471 0.54 4.67 -23.49
C LEU A 471 1.02 6.12 -23.61
N ILE A 472 2.33 6.35 -23.70
CA ILE A 472 2.91 7.70 -23.87
C ILE A 472 2.32 8.39 -25.12
N LEU A 473 2.30 7.70 -26.26
CA LEU A 473 1.75 8.24 -27.52
C LEU A 473 0.24 8.53 -27.46
N ARG A 474 -0.50 7.86 -26.57
CA ARG A 474 -1.94 8.13 -26.34
C ARG A 474 -2.15 9.35 -25.47
N CYS A 475 -1.25 9.57 -24.52
CA CYS A 475 -1.44 10.58 -23.49
C CYS A 475 -0.96 11.95 -23.93
N ILE A 476 0.17 12.06 -24.62
CA ILE A 476 0.84 13.34 -24.87
C ILE A 476 1.47 13.40 -26.26
N SER A 477 1.81 14.60 -26.71
CA SER A 477 2.57 14.91 -27.92
C SER A 477 3.46 16.12 -27.74
N PRO A 478 4.62 16.18 -28.42
CA PRO A 478 5.43 17.40 -28.53
C PRO A 478 4.68 18.59 -29.14
N GLU A 479 3.62 18.31 -29.91
CA GLU A 479 2.80 19.29 -30.63
C GLU A 479 1.45 19.57 -29.95
N ASP A 480 1.25 19.11 -28.71
CA ASP A 480 -0.02 19.35 -28.00
C ASP A 480 -0.26 20.85 -27.81
N ASP A 481 -1.49 21.30 -28.09
CA ASP A 481 -1.95 22.63 -27.76
C ASP A 481 -2.36 22.67 -26.28
N ILE A 482 -1.36 22.86 -25.40
CA ILE A 482 -1.55 22.83 -23.95
C ILE A 482 -2.63 23.84 -23.47
N PRO A 483 -2.67 25.09 -23.97
CA PRO A 483 -3.74 26.02 -23.63
C PRO A 483 -5.17 25.47 -23.82
N SER A 484 -5.45 24.73 -24.90
CA SER A 484 -6.79 24.16 -25.13
C SER A 484 -7.11 22.92 -24.28
N MET A 485 -6.13 22.38 -23.55
CA MET A 485 -6.35 21.27 -22.61
C MET A 485 -6.96 21.70 -21.27
N GLU A 486 -7.02 23.02 -21.01
CA GLU A 486 -7.57 23.63 -19.80
C GLU A 486 -6.86 23.15 -18.51
N LEU A 487 -5.54 22.97 -18.54
CA LEU A 487 -4.79 22.42 -17.38
C LEU A 487 -4.86 23.27 -16.10
N LEU A 488 -5.28 24.54 -16.21
CA LEU A 488 -5.52 25.42 -15.07
C LEU A 488 -6.87 25.17 -14.36
N ASP A 489 -7.72 24.28 -14.89
CA ASP A 489 -8.86 23.71 -14.14
C ASP A 489 -8.32 22.77 -13.05
N ARG A 490 -7.93 23.35 -11.92
CA ARG A 490 -7.13 22.71 -10.87
C ARG A 490 -7.78 21.45 -10.36
N GLU A 491 -9.04 21.53 -9.96
CA GLU A 491 -9.81 20.43 -9.39
C GLU A 491 -9.79 19.20 -10.31
N ASN A 492 -9.98 19.40 -11.61
CA ASN A 492 -10.12 18.30 -12.56
C ASN A 492 -8.82 17.91 -13.28
N ARG A 493 -7.81 18.77 -13.32
CA ARG A 493 -6.64 18.58 -14.19
C ARG A 493 -5.32 18.45 -13.47
N TRP A 494 -5.17 18.85 -12.21
CA TRP A 494 -3.88 18.85 -11.48
C TRP A 494 -3.05 17.56 -11.62
N MET A 495 -3.75 16.44 -11.78
CA MET A 495 -3.18 15.09 -11.90
C MET A 495 -2.29 14.87 -13.14
N TYR A 496 -2.28 15.77 -14.12
CA TYR A 496 -1.33 15.68 -15.25
C TYR A 496 0.13 15.66 -14.76
N THR A 497 0.41 16.31 -13.63
CA THR A 497 1.74 16.32 -12.98
C THR A 497 2.19 14.92 -12.56
N VAL A 498 1.26 14.03 -12.18
CA VAL A 498 1.56 12.62 -11.86
C VAL A 498 2.08 11.90 -13.11
N PHE A 499 1.44 12.11 -14.26
CA PHE A 499 1.90 11.55 -15.52
C PHE A 499 3.26 12.14 -15.95
N MET A 500 3.48 13.44 -15.76
CA MET A 500 4.76 14.08 -16.09
C MET A 500 5.91 13.53 -15.24
N GLN A 501 5.70 13.25 -13.96
CA GLN A 501 6.70 12.57 -13.12
C GLN A 501 7.00 11.15 -13.62
N ALA A 502 5.96 10.40 -14.02
CA ALA A 502 6.14 9.07 -14.62
C ALA A 502 6.89 9.12 -15.96
N LEU A 503 6.69 10.17 -16.76
CA LEU A 503 7.45 10.43 -17.99
C LEU A 503 8.92 10.76 -17.69
N GLY A 504 9.19 11.51 -16.62
CA GLY A 504 10.54 11.73 -16.10
C GLY A 504 11.23 10.41 -15.73
N LYS A 505 10.53 9.53 -15.00
CA LYS A 505 11.01 8.17 -14.67
C LYS A 505 11.30 7.33 -15.92
N PHE A 506 10.44 7.39 -16.95
CA PHE A 506 10.67 6.72 -18.23
C PHE A 506 11.97 7.18 -18.90
N LEU A 507 12.20 8.49 -18.95
CA LEU A 507 13.41 9.06 -19.54
C LEU A 507 14.65 8.64 -18.76
N ASP A 508 14.59 8.66 -17.43
CA ASP A 508 15.69 8.23 -16.56
C ASP A 508 16.05 6.77 -16.81
N LEU A 509 15.08 5.85 -16.74
CA LEU A 509 15.31 4.43 -16.98
C LEU A 509 15.89 4.16 -18.38
N LYS A 510 15.33 4.79 -19.42
CA LYS A 510 15.91 4.60 -20.77
C LYS A 510 17.30 5.20 -20.90
N THR A 511 17.59 6.30 -20.21
CA THR A 511 18.95 6.88 -20.18
C THR A 511 19.93 5.94 -19.49
N ASP A 512 19.53 5.35 -18.37
CA ASP A 512 20.36 4.39 -17.62
C ASP A 512 20.64 3.10 -18.43
N HIS A 513 19.72 2.72 -19.31
CA HIS A 513 19.90 1.63 -20.29
C HIS A 513 20.52 2.09 -21.62
N GLU A 514 20.99 3.33 -21.73
CA GLU A 514 21.57 3.92 -22.94
C GLU A 514 20.65 3.86 -24.19
N GLN A 515 19.34 3.82 -24.00
CA GLN A 515 18.33 3.71 -25.06
C GLN A 515 17.82 5.07 -25.54
N PHE A 516 18.61 5.73 -26.39
CA PHE A 516 18.26 7.00 -27.04
C PHE A 516 17.49 6.80 -28.36
N ASP A 517 16.37 6.08 -28.29
CA ASP A 517 15.52 5.83 -29.45
C ASP A 517 14.51 6.96 -29.71
N ALA A 518 13.73 6.84 -30.79
CA ALA A 518 12.77 7.86 -31.15
C ALA A 518 11.64 8.04 -30.12
N TYR A 519 11.34 7.04 -29.27
CA TYR A 519 10.41 7.19 -28.15
C TYR A 519 11.02 8.00 -27.00
N TRP A 520 12.32 7.80 -26.71
CA TRP A 520 13.05 8.65 -25.78
C TRP A 520 13.05 10.11 -26.23
N HIS A 521 13.34 10.39 -27.50
CA HIS A 521 13.31 11.76 -28.02
C HIS A 521 11.90 12.36 -28.02
N TYR A 522 10.87 11.56 -28.33
CA TYR A 522 9.48 11.99 -28.26
C TYR A 522 9.11 12.40 -26.83
N ALA A 523 9.34 11.52 -25.86
CA ALA A 523 9.08 11.78 -24.44
C ALA A 523 9.84 13.01 -23.93
N LYS A 524 11.12 13.17 -24.31
CA LYS A 524 11.94 14.33 -23.98
C LYS A 524 11.33 15.62 -24.51
N LYS A 525 10.99 15.67 -25.80
CA LYS A 525 10.39 16.88 -26.41
C LYS A 525 9.05 17.22 -25.75
N SER A 526 8.20 16.22 -25.49
CA SER A 526 6.94 16.42 -24.77
C SER A 526 7.16 16.95 -23.34
N LEU A 527 8.06 16.33 -22.56
CA LEU A 527 8.33 16.79 -21.19
C LEU A 527 8.78 18.26 -21.17
N LEU A 528 9.68 18.65 -22.08
CA LEU A 528 10.17 20.03 -22.17
C LEU A 528 9.06 21.02 -22.58
N HIS A 529 8.18 20.63 -23.51
CA HIS A 529 7.03 21.45 -23.92
C HIS A 529 6.08 21.72 -22.74
N TYR A 530 5.74 20.69 -21.97
CA TYR A 530 4.92 20.84 -20.76
C TYR A 530 5.63 21.62 -19.66
N ALA A 531 6.93 21.39 -19.44
CA ALA A 531 7.71 22.11 -18.43
C ALA A 531 7.83 23.60 -18.73
N GLU A 532 7.99 23.98 -19.99
CA GLU A 532 7.95 25.38 -20.43
C GLU A 532 6.60 26.03 -20.15
N TRP A 533 5.51 25.33 -20.46
CA TRP A 533 4.17 25.81 -20.14
C TRP A 533 3.95 25.96 -18.63
N ILE A 534 4.39 24.99 -17.82
CA ILE A 534 4.33 25.05 -16.34
C ILE A 534 5.11 26.28 -15.83
N ALA A 535 6.37 26.45 -16.27
CA ALA A 535 7.22 27.54 -15.80
C ALA A 535 6.61 28.94 -16.03
N VAL A 536 5.85 29.10 -17.12
CA VAL A 536 5.24 30.37 -17.52
C VAL A 536 3.83 30.57 -16.94
N ASN A 537 3.00 29.52 -16.90
CA ASN A 537 1.55 29.66 -16.68
C ASN A 537 1.05 29.10 -15.34
N GLU A 538 1.78 28.18 -14.71
CA GLU A 538 1.37 27.61 -13.43
C GLU A 538 1.68 28.55 -12.25
N TYR A 539 0.88 28.40 -11.21
CA TYR A 539 0.99 29.13 -9.95
C TYR A 539 0.53 28.23 -8.79
N PRO A 540 0.91 28.50 -7.54
CA PRO A 540 0.52 27.67 -6.41
C PRO A 540 -1.00 27.44 -6.29
N TYR A 541 -1.41 26.22 -5.94
CA TYR A 541 -2.83 25.83 -5.87
C TYR A 541 -3.60 26.68 -4.85
N LEU A 542 -2.99 27.00 -3.71
CA LEU A 542 -3.65 27.74 -2.64
C LEU A 542 -3.59 29.27 -2.82
N ASP A 543 -3.02 29.78 -3.92
CA ASP A 543 -3.12 31.20 -4.28
C ASP A 543 -4.52 31.57 -4.79
N LYS A 544 -5.32 30.58 -5.19
CA LYS A 544 -6.73 30.73 -5.59
C LYS A 544 -7.57 29.60 -4.98
N PRO A 545 -7.76 29.60 -3.64
CA PRO A 545 -8.45 28.52 -2.93
C PRO A 545 -9.93 28.41 -3.31
N GLU A 546 -10.54 29.48 -3.82
CA GLU A 546 -11.94 29.52 -4.27
C GLU A 546 -12.22 28.62 -5.49
N GLN A 547 -11.19 28.12 -6.17
CA GLN A 547 -11.30 27.18 -7.28
C GLN A 547 -11.30 25.71 -6.83
N LEU A 548 -11.10 25.46 -5.54
CA LEU A 548 -10.93 24.12 -4.98
C LEU A 548 -12.15 23.74 -4.16
N GLU A 549 -12.57 22.48 -4.24
CA GLU A 549 -13.66 21.97 -3.40
C GLU A 549 -13.25 22.00 -1.92
N PHE A 550 -11.99 21.59 -1.64
CA PHE A 550 -11.41 21.56 -0.30
C PHE A 550 -9.98 22.13 -0.30
N PRO A 551 -9.78 23.43 -0.03
CA PRO A 551 -8.46 24.06 0.01
C PRO A 551 -7.72 23.69 1.32
N ASN A 552 -7.07 22.52 1.32
CA ASN A 552 -6.40 21.95 2.49
C ASN A 552 -4.91 21.67 2.22
N GLU A 553 -4.22 21.12 3.22
CA GLU A 553 -2.79 20.80 3.17
C GLU A 553 -2.41 19.76 2.10
N THR A 554 -3.38 18.97 1.62
CA THR A 554 -3.15 18.04 0.50
C THR A 554 -2.74 18.82 -0.74
N TRP A 555 -3.42 19.94 -1.04
CA TRP A 555 -3.07 20.78 -2.18
C TRP A 555 -1.68 21.41 -2.04
N ALA A 556 -1.33 21.87 -0.83
CA ALA A 556 0.03 22.36 -0.56
C ALA A 556 1.09 21.27 -0.82
N ALA A 557 0.85 20.04 -0.38
CA ALA A 557 1.78 18.94 -0.60
C ALA A 557 1.85 18.48 -2.09
N GLN A 558 0.72 18.50 -2.81
CA GLN A 558 0.69 18.17 -4.25
C GLN A 558 1.46 19.18 -5.09
N GLU A 559 1.61 20.43 -4.64
CA GLU A 559 2.37 21.48 -5.35
C GLU A 559 3.83 21.06 -5.63
N ILE A 560 4.43 20.25 -4.74
CA ILE A 560 5.78 19.70 -4.90
C ILE A 560 5.92 18.89 -6.20
N ARG A 561 4.83 18.32 -6.75
CA ARG A 561 4.89 17.62 -8.03
C ARG A 561 5.32 18.54 -9.18
N LYS A 562 4.93 19.82 -9.17
CA LYS A 562 5.38 20.79 -10.19
C LYS A 562 6.89 21.03 -10.09
N CYS A 563 7.41 21.13 -8.86
CA CYS A 563 8.85 21.14 -8.61
C CYS A 563 9.52 19.91 -9.25
N ASN A 564 9.03 18.70 -8.96
CA ASN A 564 9.62 17.46 -9.47
C ASN A 564 9.59 17.37 -11.00
N VAL A 565 8.50 17.79 -11.64
CA VAL A 565 8.39 17.84 -13.12
C VAL A 565 9.45 18.77 -13.71
N LEU A 566 9.63 19.96 -13.13
CA LEU A 566 10.63 20.92 -13.58
C LEU A 566 12.06 20.42 -13.34
N LEU A 567 12.32 19.72 -12.22
CA LEU A 567 13.62 19.09 -11.97
C LEU A 567 13.92 17.96 -12.97
N TYR A 568 12.92 17.14 -13.35
CA TYR A 568 13.10 16.17 -14.44
C TYR A 568 13.43 16.88 -15.75
N ALA A 569 12.68 17.94 -16.10
CA ALA A 569 12.91 18.70 -17.33
C ALA A 569 14.31 19.34 -17.37
N ALA A 570 14.79 19.86 -16.25
CA ALA A 570 16.12 20.47 -16.12
C ALA A 570 17.26 19.51 -16.48
N LYS A 571 17.09 18.19 -16.31
CA LYS A 571 18.09 17.17 -16.72
C LYS A 571 18.27 17.10 -18.24
N TYR A 572 17.25 17.46 -19.01
CA TYR A 572 17.18 17.26 -20.46
C TYR A 572 17.18 18.56 -21.26
N ALA A 573 17.04 19.71 -20.60
CA ALA A 573 17.00 21.04 -21.19
C ALA A 573 18.39 21.55 -21.61
N ASN A 574 18.40 22.54 -22.51
CA ASN A 574 19.58 23.37 -22.75
C ASN A 574 19.84 24.32 -21.56
N GLN A 575 20.99 24.99 -21.51
CA GLN A 575 21.40 25.76 -20.34
C GLN A 575 20.39 26.86 -19.96
N ASP A 576 19.94 27.67 -20.93
CA ASP A 576 19.00 28.76 -20.66
C ASP A 576 17.67 28.27 -20.05
N LYS A 577 17.07 27.21 -20.63
CA LYS A 577 15.82 26.64 -20.09
C LYS A 577 16.05 25.89 -18.78
N LYS A 578 17.21 25.26 -18.61
CA LYS A 578 17.58 24.55 -17.38
C LYS A 578 17.57 25.49 -16.19
N ASP A 579 18.18 26.67 -16.31
CA ASP A 579 18.26 27.64 -15.21
C ASP A 579 16.86 28.14 -14.83
N LEU A 580 16.00 28.44 -15.83
CA LEU A 580 14.60 28.77 -15.61
C LEU A 580 13.83 27.65 -14.87
N TYR A 581 14.01 26.40 -15.27
CA TYR A 581 13.32 25.28 -14.64
C TYR A 581 13.79 25.04 -13.21
N LEU A 582 15.08 25.18 -12.93
CA LEU A 582 15.62 25.07 -11.56
C LEU A 582 15.08 26.20 -10.67
N GLU A 583 15.04 27.43 -11.16
CA GLU A 583 14.46 28.57 -10.43
C GLU A 583 12.98 28.34 -10.12
N LYS A 584 12.20 27.94 -11.12
CA LYS A 584 10.76 27.67 -10.94
C LYS A 584 10.50 26.46 -10.05
N ALA A 585 11.34 25.43 -10.12
CA ALA A 585 11.23 24.27 -9.23
C ALA A 585 11.41 24.68 -7.77
N ASP A 586 12.42 25.50 -7.48
CA ASP A 586 12.67 26.03 -6.14
C ASP A 586 11.53 26.94 -5.65
N PHE A 587 10.98 27.78 -6.53
CA PHE A 587 9.80 28.60 -6.24
C PHE A 587 8.60 27.75 -5.78
N PHE A 588 8.22 26.74 -6.56
CA PHE A 588 7.07 25.88 -6.22
C PHE A 588 7.32 25.09 -4.93
N PHE A 589 8.53 24.58 -4.72
CA PHE A 589 8.87 23.86 -3.50
C PHE A 589 8.76 24.75 -2.27
N LYS A 590 9.37 25.95 -2.28
CA LYS A 590 9.31 26.88 -1.15
C LYS A 590 7.88 27.30 -0.84
N LYS A 591 7.07 27.60 -1.87
CA LYS A 591 5.66 27.95 -1.70
C LYS A 591 4.84 26.80 -1.13
N ALA A 592 5.09 25.57 -1.61
CA ALA A 592 4.47 24.37 -1.09
C ALA A 592 4.71 24.22 0.42
N ILE A 593 5.97 24.32 0.87
CA ILE A 593 6.35 24.15 2.27
C ILE A 593 5.85 25.31 3.15
N GLU A 594 5.91 26.54 2.65
CA GLU A 594 5.34 27.72 3.34
C GLU A 594 3.85 27.52 3.64
N GLN A 595 3.05 27.18 2.63
CA GLN A 595 1.61 26.95 2.77
C GLN A 595 1.31 25.68 3.57
N PHE A 596 2.06 24.60 3.35
CA PHE A 596 1.88 23.35 4.09
C PHE A 596 2.07 23.54 5.60
N ASN A 597 3.00 24.41 6.00
CA ASN A 597 3.26 24.72 7.40
C ASN A 597 2.17 25.58 8.06
N THR A 598 1.20 26.13 7.32
CA THR A 598 0.09 26.88 7.93
C THR A 598 -1.03 25.98 8.46
N PHE A 599 -1.02 24.68 8.15
CA PHE A 599 -2.08 23.74 8.53
C PHE A 599 -1.70 22.92 9.76
N ASP A 600 -2.59 22.85 10.75
CA ASP A 600 -2.43 21.96 11.91
C ASP A 600 -2.60 20.47 11.52
N THR A 601 -3.39 20.22 10.47
CA THR A 601 -3.65 18.91 9.85
C THR A 601 -2.48 18.38 9.03
N ARG A 602 -1.37 19.12 8.90
CA ARG A 602 -0.18 18.72 8.13
C ARG A 602 0.49 17.42 8.60
N THR A 603 0.18 16.96 9.81
CA THR A 603 0.68 15.70 10.36
C THR A 603 -0.21 14.50 10.05
N LEU A 604 -1.38 14.66 9.42
CA LEU A 604 -2.27 13.54 9.08
C LEU A 604 -1.62 12.58 8.06
N THR A 605 -2.22 11.40 7.86
CA THR A 605 -1.65 10.31 7.05
C THR A 605 -1.37 10.75 5.61
N ARG A 606 -2.39 11.28 4.92
CA ARG A 606 -2.26 11.68 3.50
C ARG A 606 -1.20 12.78 3.29
N PRO A 607 -1.17 13.88 4.07
CA PRO A 607 -0.15 14.91 3.95
C PRO A 607 1.28 14.38 4.13
N LEU A 608 1.52 13.57 5.17
CA LEU A 608 2.84 12.96 5.41
C LEU A 608 3.29 12.07 4.24
N VAL A 609 2.37 11.28 3.67
CA VAL A 609 2.64 10.41 2.53
C VAL A 609 3.06 11.23 1.30
N LEU A 610 2.37 12.33 1.00
CA LEU A 610 2.72 13.18 -0.13
C LEU A 610 4.09 13.85 0.04
N ILE A 611 4.44 14.27 1.26
CA ILE A 611 5.77 14.80 1.57
C ILE A 611 6.84 13.71 1.38
N MET A 612 6.65 12.51 1.93
CA MET A 612 7.60 11.39 1.76
C MET A 612 7.83 11.04 0.29
N GLN A 613 6.77 11.09 -0.54
CA GLN A 613 6.86 10.78 -1.96
C GLN A 613 7.59 11.84 -2.78
N ASN A 614 7.39 13.13 -2.47
CA ASN A 614 7.73 14.18 -3.42
C ASN A 614 8.88 15.08 -2.95
N ALA A 615 9.15 15.22 -1.65
CA ALA A 615 10.13 16.20 -1.17
C ALA A 615 11.60 15.82 -1.46
N GLY A 616 11.90 14.52 -1.62
CA GLY A 616 13.28 14.04 -1.74
C GLY A 616 14.05 14.57 -2.96
N MET A 617 13.36 14.82 -4.08
CA MET A 617 14.02 15.21 -5.34
C MET A 617 14.58 16.63 -5.30
N HIS A 618 13.88 17.58 -4.67
CA HIS A 618 14.38 18.95 -4.49
C HIS A 618 15.64 18.96 -3.63
N ALA A 619 15.60 18.28 -2.49
CA ALA A 619 16.74 18.12 -1.61
C ALA A 619 17.94 17.47 -2.33
N TYR A 620 17.69 16.45 -3.16
CA TYR A 620 18.72 15.83 -4.00
C TYR A 620 19.32 16.82 -4.99
N ALA A 621 18.49 17.61 -5.68
CA ALA A 621 18.94 18.60 -6.65
C ALA A 621 19.78 19.71 -6.02
N GLY A 622 19.42 20.17 -4.82
CA GLY A 622 20.20 21.16 -4.07
C GLY A 622 21.61 20.65 -3.70
N VAL A 623 21.72 19.40 -3.23
CA VAL A 623 23.01 18.79 -2.87
C VAL A 623 23.85 18.45 -4.10
N ASN A 624 23.21 18.05 -5.19
CA ASN A 624 23.85 17.58 -6.42
C ASN A 624 23.80 18.60 -7.56
N ALA A 625 23.65 19.89 -7.27
CA ALA A 625 23.50 20.95 -8.27
C ALA A 625 24.61 20.96 -9.33
N ILE A 626 25.83 20.54 -8.95
CA ILE A 626 27.01 20.45 -9.83
C ILE A 626 26.95 19.22 -10.77
N SER A 627 26.16 18.18 -10.44
CA SER A 627 26.11 16.90 -11.18
C SER A 627 24.81 16.66 -11.95
N PHE A 628 23.89 17.63 -12.00
CA PHE A 628 22.80 17.66 -12.99
C PHE A 628 23.39 17.86 -14.40
N LYS A 629 24.08 16.85 -14.92
CA LYS A 629 24.60 16.86 -16.28
C LYS A 629 23.43 16.81 -17.24
N THR A 630 23.44 17.70 -18.22
CA THR A 630 22.50 17.62 -19.34
C THR A 630 22.68 16.28 -20.02
N GLN A 631 21.65 15.45 -20.04
CA GLN A 631 21.69 14.17 -20.72
C GLN A 631 21.51 14.41 -22.23
N THR A 632 22.61 14.33 -22.96
CA THR A 632 22.65 14.44 -24.43
C THR A 632 22.63 13.05 -25.03
N GLY A 633 21.47 12.61 -25.50
CA GLY A 633 21.39 11.45 -26.38
C GLY A 633 21.96 11.76 -27.76
N ASN A 634 22.26 10.72 -28.54
CA ASN A 634 22.62 10.86 -29.95
C ASN A 634 21.52 11.59 -30.74
N THR A 635 21.86 12.31 -31.80
CA THR A 635 20.87 13.00 -32.62
C THR A 635 20.06 11.99 -33.45
N VAL A 636 18.75 11.93 -33.21
CA VAL A 636 17.79 11.23 -34.08
C VAL A 636 17.11 12.26 -34.98
N SER A 637 16.98 11.97 -36.29
CA SER A 637 16.37 12.89 -37.23
C SER A 637 14.91 13.21 -36.85
N ASP A 638 14.53 14.49 -37.00
CA ASP A 638 13.16 14.95 -36.73
C ASP A 638 12.11 14.19 -37.56
N GLU A 639 12.49 13.73 -38.76
CA GLU A 639 11.67 12.86 -39.61
C GLU A 639 11.28 11.55 -38.90
N LYS A 640 12.19 10.89 -38.17
CA LYS A 640 11.85 9.65 -37.45
C LYS A 640 10.87 9.90 -36.30
N ILE A 641 10.98 11.05 -35.64
CA ILE A 641 10.05 11.47 -34.58
C ILE A 641 8.67 11.79 -35.19
N GLN A 642 8.65 12.51 -36.32
CA GLN A 642 7.43 12.78 -37.09
C GLN A 642 6.78 11.52 -37.65
N VAL A 643 7.56 10.50 -38.03
CA VAL A 643 7.03 9.18 -38.44
C VAL A 643 6.35 8.47 -37.26
N ILE A 644 6.85 8.59 -36.03
CA ILE A 644 6.16 8.08 -34.84
C ILE A 644 4.88 8.89 -34.56
N SER A 645 4.95 10.22 -34.67
CA SER A 645 3.80 11.10 -34.49
C SER A 645 2.69 10.80 -35.52
N SER A 646 3.05 10.55 -36.78
CA SER A 646 2.10 10.14 -37.84
C SER A 646 1.58 8.71 -37.70
N LYS A 647 2.35 7.79 -37.08
CA LYS A 647 1.86 6.44 -36.72
C LYS A 647 0.74 6.45 -35.67
N LYS A 648 0.55 7.55 -34.91
CA LYS A 648 -0.62 7.79 -34.05
C LYS A 648 -1.95 7.61 -34.82
N SER A 649 -1.94 7.91 -36.12
CA SER A 649 -3.09 7.77 -37.03
C SER A 649 -3.30 6.33 -37.54
N ILE A 650 -2.25 5.50 -37.61
CA ILE A 650 -2.28 4.17 -38.25
C ILE A 650 -2.49 3.03 -37.24
N ILE A 651 -2.01 3.17 -36.00
CA ILE A 651 -2.26 2.19 -34.90
C ILE A 651 -3.76 2.05 -34.58
N LYS A 652 -4.60 2.96 -35.09
CA LYS A 652 -6.05 2.97 -34.93
C LYS A 652 -6.78 1.82 -35.63
N LEU A 653 -6.19 1.14 -36.62
CA LEU A 653 -6.99 0.39 -37.60
C LEU A 653 -6.95 -1.14 -37.52
N LEU A 654 -5.87 -1.82 -37.15
CA LEU A 654 -5.86 -3.30 -37.20
C LEU A 654 -4.91 -3.89 -36.15
N ASN A 655 -5.44 -4.69 -35.22
CA ASN A 655 -4.59 -5.48 -34.34
C ASN A 655 -5.24 -6.84 -34.04
N ILE A 656 -4.65 -7.93 -34.52
CA ILE A 656 -5.12 -9.32 -34.29
C ILE A 656 -5.22 -9.66 -32.78
N LYS A 657 -4.50 -8.94 -31.91
CA LYS A 657 -4.64 -9.04 -30.44
C LYS A 657 -6.03 -8.62 -29.93
N THR A 658 -6.74 -7.68 -30.57
CA THR A 658 -8.09 -7.27 -30.11
C THR A 658 -9.10 -8.39 -30.23
N PHE A 659 -8.95 -9.31 -31.19
CA PHE A 659 -9.87 -10.44 -31.35
C PHE A 659 -9.87 -11.38 -30.12
N ARG A 660 -8.71 -11.59 -29.49
CA ARG A 660 -8.62 -12.37 -28.24
C ARG A 660 -9.37 -11.66 -27.10
N PHE A 661 -9.22 -10.36 -26.96
CA PHE A 661 -9.94 -9.59 -25.94
C PHE A 661 -11.44 -9.53 -26.22
N GLU A 662 -11.86 -9.38 -27.48
CA GLU A 662 -13.27 -9.46 -27.88
C GLU A 662 -13.88 -10.83 -27.52
N LEU A 663 -13.17 -11.92 -27.82
CA LEU A 663 -13.59 -13.28 -27.44
C LEU A 663 -13.71 -13.44 -25.92
N GLU A 664 -12.76 -12.93 -25.14
CA GLU A 664 -12.85 -13.00 -23.67
C GLU A 664 -13.99 -12.15 -23.11
N ILE A 665 -14.25 -10.95 -23.66
CA ILE A 665 -15.42 -10.14 -23.30
C ILE A 665 -16.71 -10.91 -23.59
N ILE A 666 -16.81 -11.57 -24.75
CA ILE A 666 -17.97 -12.41 -25.10
C ILE A 666 -18.11 -13.57 -24.12
N LYS A 667 -17.03 -14.29 -23.80
CA LYS A 667 -17.05 -15.39 -22.82
C LYS A 667 -17.50 -14.93 -21.43
N CYS A 668 -17.00 -13.80 -20.94
CA CYS A 668 -17.41 -13.23 -19.66
C CYS A 668 -18.90 -12.88 -19.66
N LYS A 669 -19.39 -12.23 -20.73
CA LYS A 669 -20.83 -11.92 -20.86
C LYS A 669 -21.70 -13.17 -20.93
N LEU A 670 -21.25 -14.21 -21.62
CA LEU A 670 -21.95 -15.49 -21.66
C LEU A 670 -22.00 -16.13 -20.27
N ARG A 671 -20.89 -16.16 -19.52
CA ARG A 671 -20.89 -16.68 -18.14
C ARG A 671 -21.85 -15.92 -17.22
N ALA A 672 -21.92 -14.60 -17.33
CA ALA A 672 -22.86 -13.77 -16.57
C ALA A 672 -24.34 -13.92 -16.99
N LEU A 673 -24.62 -14.56 -18.13
CA LEU A 673 -25.99 -14.91 -18.55
C LEU A 673 -26.41 -16.32 -18.09
N PHE A 674 -25.43 -17.16 -17.73
CA PHE A 674 -25.65 -18.54 -17.25
C PHE A 674 -25.50 -18.70 -15.73
N HIS A 675 -25.12 -17.63 -15.02
CA HIS A 675 -25.20 -17.46 -13.57
C HIS A 675 -26.29 -16.45 -13.24
#